data_AF-A0A8T1PZR8-F1
#
_entry.id   AF-A0A8T1PZR8-F1
#
_cell.length_a   1.000
_cell.length_b   1.000
_cell.length_c   1.000
_cell.angle_alpha   90.00
_cell.angle_beta   90.00
_cell.angle_gamma   90.00
#
_symmetry.space_group_name_H-M   'P 1'
#
loop_
_entity.id
_entity.type
_entity.pdbx_description
1 polymer ?
#
loop_
_entity_poly.entity_id
_entity_poly.type
_entity_poly.pdbx_seq_one_letter_code
_entity_poly.pdbx_strand_id
1 'polypeptide(L)'
;MGCDGGSTFSRTSAFICTILLFLAAVALGSTPETHRSGMSSLFSLFNLKEKSRFWSEAVIHGDLNDLESLSLGKMGALNYTKAGNIANYLKLFEVDSIYLPVPVNFIFIGFEGKGNQEFKLHPEELERWFTKIDHIFEHTRVPQIGEVLTPFYKINVDKVQHHHLPIVSHINYNFSVHAIQMGEKVTSIFEHAINVFGREDDVSGNRDDGGALWQVDVDMMDVLFTSLVEYLQLENAYNIFILNPKRNVKRAKYGYRRGLSQSEIDFLKANKSLQTKVLQSGNVPETVLALNKIKRPLYEKHPMAKFAWTITEDADTGEWYNTCLDALTNVERLYQGKNTADIIQSKVLQLLKGKNEDMKLLFEKELKSRDFSDFHVECLTDTWIGKDRWAFIDLSAGPFSWGPAVGGEGVRTELSLPNVEKTIGAVSELSEDEAEDRLQDAIQEKFAVFGDKEHQAIDILLAEIDIYELFAFKHCKGRKVKLALCEELDERMRDLKNELQSFEGEEYDESHKRKAIEALKRMESWNLFSDTYEELQNYTVARDTFLAHLGATLWGSMRHVISPSIADGAFHHYEKISFQLFFITQEKVRNIKKLPVDRNAIMDGLSSLLLSSQKPMFSEHVLTLSEDPALAMAFSVARRAAAVPLLLVNGTYRKTIHTYLDSSILQYQLQRLNDHGSLKGSHANSRSTLEVPIFWFIHGEPLLVDKHYQAKALSDMIIVVQSEDSSLEGHLHCNGHSLLWNLRRPIKAALAAASEHLAGLLPLHLVYSQAHGTAIEDWIWSVGCNPFSVTSQGWHISQFQSDTIARSYIITTLEESIQLVNSAIHLLVMEHTMENTFQLFQGQERELVSKYNYVVSLWRRVSTVTGELRYVDALRLLYILEEASKGFVDQVNATIALLHPIHCMKERKVHVVFDVTTIPAFLVVLGILYIVLRPKRPKPKIN
;
A
#
# COMPACT_ATOMS: atom_id res chain seq x y z
N MET A 1 23.35 7.81 30.08
CA MET A 1 23.76 8.40 31.38
C MET A 1 24.74 7.46 32.04
N GLY A 2 26.04 7.80 32.05
CA GLY A 2 26.99 7.19 32.98
C GLY A 2 27.06 8.07 34.23
N CYS A 3 27.28 7.48 35.41
CA CYS A 3 27.54 8.27 36.62
C CYS A 3 28.92 8.97 36.45
N ASP A 4 28.97 10.09 35.71
CA ASP A 4 30.17 10.90 35.55
C ASP A 4 30.37 11.76 36.80
N GLY A 5 31.12 11.20 37.75
CA GLY A 5 31.79 11.95 38.80
C GLY A 5 33.11 12.49 38.25
N GLY A 6 33.21 13.81 38.11
CA GLY A 6 34.44 14.49 37.71
C GLY A 6 35.64 14.01 38.54
N SER A 7 36.63 13.43 37.86
CA SER A 7 37.97 13.22 38.39
C SER A 7 38.95 13.99 37.51
N THR A 8 39.63 14.95 38.11
CA THR A 8 40.78 15.62 37.52
C THR A 8 41.84 14.58 37.18
N PHE A 9 42.05 14.34 35.89
CA PHE A 9 43.05 13.42 35.36
C PHE A 9 44.46 13.96 35.68
N SER A 10 45.14 13.34 36.65
CA SER A 10 46.56 13.57 36.89
C SER A 10 47.38 12.89 35.78
N ARG A 11 48.11 13.71 35.01
CA ARG A 11 49.11 13.31 34.01
C ARG A 11 50.28 12.57 34.66
N THR A 12 50.15 11.29 34.99
CA THR A 12 51.33 10.46 35.35
C THR A 12 51.22 8.96 35.06
N SER A 13 50.08 8.42 34.60
CA SER A 13 49.93 6.97 34.37
C SER A 13 50.01 6.51 32.90
N ALA A 14 50.28 7.41 31.96
CA ALA A 14 50.29 7.10 30.52
C ALA A 14 51.60 6.46 30.00
N PHE A 15 52.59 6.17 30.86
CA PHE A 15 53.93 5.74 30.42
C PHE A 15 54.27 4.26 30.64
N ILE A 16 53.38 3.46 31.22
CA ILE A 16 53.68 2.05 31.55
C ILE A 16 52.89 1.03 30.69
N CYS A 17 51.79 1.41 30.06
CA CYS A 17 51.01 0.49 29.21
C CYS A 17 51.47 0.37 27.75
N THR A 18 52.38 1.23 27.28
CA THR A 18 52.85 1.24 25.88
C THR A 18 53.98 0.27 25.58
N ILE A 19 54.60 -0.37 26.58
CA ILE A 19 55.72 -1.31 26.40
C ILE A 19 55.28 -2.79 26.36
N LEU A 20 54.07 -3.12 26.84
CA LEU A 20 53.56 -4.50 26.82
C LEU A 20 52.80 -4.89 25.54
N LEU A 21 52.53 -3.95 24.65
CA LEU A 21 51.79 -4.18 23.40
C LEU A 21 52.68 -4.44 22.16
N PHE A 22 54.02 -4.42 22.31
CA PHE A 22 54.95 -4.54 21.18
C PHE A 22 55.71 -5.88 21.07
N LEU A 23 55.38 -6.90 21.87
CA LEU A 23 56.12 -8.18 21.91
C LEU A 23 55.33 -9.45 21.53
N ALA A 24 54.19 -9.33 20.85
CA ALA A 24 53.42 -10.50 20.37
C ALA A 24 52.95 -10.38 18.92
N ALA A 25 53.77 -9.75 18.06
CA ALA A 25 53.63 -9.88 16.61
C ALA A 25 54.90 -10.54 16.08
N VAL A 26 54.82 -11.86 15.83
CA VAL A 26 55.46 -12.61 14.72
C VAL A 26 55.29 -14.12 14.98
N ALA A 27 54.78 -14.81 13.95
CA ALA A 27 54.73 -16.26 13.72
C ALA A 27 53.68 -17.10 14.48
N LEU A 28 52.54 -17.36 13.84
CA LEU A 28 52.18 -18.68 13.28
C LEU A 28 50.86 -18.57 12.50
N GLY A 29 50.85 -19.15 11.30
CA GLY A 29 49.73 -19.07 10.36
C GLY A 29 48.66 -20.15 10.55
N SER A 30 47.56 -19.91 9.83
CA SER A 30 46.48 -20.82 9.42
C SER A 30 45.58 -21.46 10.48
N THR A 31 44.37 -20.93 10.64
CA THR A 31 43.10 -21.53 10.17
C THR A 31 41.96 -20.53 10.42
N PRO A 32 40.99 -20.32 9.50
CA PRO A 32 39.90 -19.41 9.75
C PRO A 32 38.84 -20.12 10.60
N GLU A 33 38.83 -19.85 11.91
CA GLU A 33 37.69 -20.13 12.76
C GLU A 33 36.53 -19.21 12.34
N THR A 34 35.55 -19.83 11.71
CA THR A 34 34.30 -19.22 11.31
C THR A 34 33.46 -18.94 12.55
N HIS A 35 33.56 -17.73 13.10
CA HIS A 35 32.51 -17.19 13.94
C HIS A 35 31.27 -16.99 13.07
N ARG A 36 30.40 -18.01 13.07
CA ARG A 36 29.03 -17.96 12.59
C ARG A 36 28.26 -16.93 13.41
N SER A 37 28.35 -15.66 13.00
CA SER A 37 27.21 -14.77 13.00
C SER A 37 26.11 -15.49 12.22
N GLY A 38 25.06 -15.91 12.90
CA GLY A 38 23.91 -16.55 12.28
C GLY A 38 23.18 -15.57 11.37
N MET A 39 23.70 -15.37 10.15
CA MET A 39 22.87 -15.00 9.01
C MET A 39 21.83 -16.11 8.87
N SER A 40 20.59 -15.81 9.26
CA SER A 40 19.44 -16.57 8.81
C SER A 40 19.50 -16.65 7.29
N SER A 41 19.49 -17.87 6.74
CA SER A 41 19.52 -18.09 5.30
C SER A 41 18.33 -17.35 4.66
N LEU A 42 18.64 -16.48 3.70
CA LEU A 42 17.70 -15.69 2.90
C LEU A 42 16.75 -16.52 2.01
N PHE A 43 16.80 -17.86 2.09
CA PHE A 43 15.84 -18.75 1.45
C PHE A 43 15.54 -19.93 2.37
N SER A 44 14.57 -19.75 3.27
CA SER A 44 13.95 -20.84 4.00
C SER A 44 12.49 -20.49 4.26
N LEU A 45 11.66 -20.68 3.24
CA LEU A 45 10.22 -20.40 3.29
C LEU A 45 9.42 -21.33 4.21
N PHE A 46 10.06 -22.33 4.86
CA PHE A 46 9.34 -23.31 5.68
C PHE A 46 10.05 -23.75 6.98
N ASN A 47 11.11 -23.06 7.43
CA ASN A 47 11.77 -23.43 8.69
C ASN A 47 11.28 -22.55 9.84
N LEU A 48 10.03 -22.77 10.24
CA LEU A 48 9.44 -22.18 11.44
C LEU A 48 10.10 -22.82 12.68
N LYS A 49 10.85 -22.03 13.45
CA LYS A 49 11.31 -22.46 14.79
C LYS A 49 10.07 -22.76 15.64
N GLU A 50 9.95 -23.98 16.16
CA GLU A 50 8.89 -24.48 17.07
C GLU A 50 8.60 -23.63 18.33
N LYS A 51 9.29 -22.51 18.55
CA LYS A 51 9.09 -21.59 19.69
C LYS A 51 8.83 -20.13 19.28
N SER A 52 8.57 -19.81 18.02
CA SER A 52 8.07 -18.48 17.67
C SER A 52 6.61 -18.37 18.10
N ARG A 53 6.30 -17.45 19.03
CA ARG A 53 4.92 -17.05 19.38
C ARG A 53 4.24 -16.25 18.25
N PHE A 54 4.57 -16.53 17.00
CA PHE A 54 3.86 -16.03 15.85
C PHE A 54 2.81 -17.06 15.51
N TRP A 55 1.54 -16.64 15.47
CA TRP A 55 0.36 -17.44 15.13
C TRP A 55 -0.19 -18.31 16.27
N SER A 56 -0.70 -17.64 17.31
CA SER A 56 -1.89 -18.16 18.00
C SER A 56 -3.01 -17.11 17.90
N GLU A 57 -4.25 -17.59 17.76
CA GLU A 57 -5.48 -16.78 17.74
C GLU A 57 -5.61 -15.87 18.98
N ALA A 58 -4.95 -16.25 20.07
CA ALA A 58 -4.84 -15.46 21.31
C ALA A 58 -3.95 -14.20 21.17
N VAL A 59 -3.17 -14.04 20.10
CA VAL A 59 -2.41 -12.81 19.80
C VAL A 59 -3.23 -11.84 18.94
N ILE A 60 -4.21 -12.34 18.18
CA ILE A 60 -5.19 -11.52 17.46
C ILE A 60 -6.12 -10.78 18.43
N HIS A 61 -6.28 -11.37 19.62
CA HIS A 61 -6.95 -10.80 20.81
C HIS A 61 -5.97 -10.65 21.99
N GLY A 62 -4.68 -10.44 21.74
CA GLY A 62 -3.68 -10.33 22.79
C GLY A 62 -3.94 -9.08 23.64
N ASP A 63 -4.78 -9.24 24.66
CA ASP A 63 -5.07 -8.22 25.65
C ASP A 63 -3.74 -7.75 26.22
N LEU A 64 -3.43 -6.49 25.97
CA LEU A 64 -2.31 -5.78 26.58
C LEU A 64 -2.67 -5.56 28.05
N ASN A 65 -2.82 -6.64 28.83
CA ASN A 65 -3.53 -6.69 30.11
C ASN A 65 -3.23 -5.46 30.97
N ASP A 66 -4.28 -4.84 31.48
CA ASP A 66 -4.14 -3.69 32.37
C ASP A 66 -3.23 -4.09 33.54
N LEU A 67 -2.20 -3.30 33.81
CA LEU A 67 -1.29 -3.59 34.91
C LEU A 67 -2.04 -3.40 36.22
N GLU A 68 -2.14 -4.47 37.01
CA GLU A 68 -2.63 -4.42 38.38
C GLU A 68 -1.49 -3.97 39.32
N SER A 69 -1.76 -3.00 40.19
CA SER A 69 -0.81 -2.60 41.25
C SER A 69 -0.61 -3.76 42.23
N LEU A 70 0.64 -4.10 42.55
CA LEU A 70 0.95 -5.20 43.48
C LEU A 70 0.68 -4.77 44.93
N SER A 71 0.11 -5.67 45.75
CA SER A 71 -0.34 -5.36 47.11
C SER A 71 0.80 -5.25 48.14
N LEU A 72 0.57 -4.40 49.15
CA LEU A 72 1.49 -4.04 50.22
C LEU A 72 1.86 -5.22 51.15
N GLY A 73 3.16 -5.52 51.27
CA GLY A 73 3.69 -6.41 52.30
C GLY A 73 5.21 -6.62 52.21
N LYS A 74 5.80 -7.32 53.20
CA LYS A 74 7.23 -7.69 53.22
C LYS A 74 7.66 -8.55 52.02
N MET A 75 6.72 -9.24 51.36
CA MET A 75 6.96 -9.93 50.08
C MET A 75 7.19 -8.94 48.91
N GLY A 76 6.62 -7.73 48.96
CA GLY A 76 6.77 -6.73 47.90
C GLY A 76 8.20 -6.23 47.73
N ALA A 77 8.90 -5.94 48.84
CA ALA A 77 10.32 -5.54 48.81
C ALA A 77 11.23 -6.66 48.29
N LEU A 78 10.90 -7.91 48.62
CA LEU A 78 11.65 -9.09 48.19
C LEU A 78 11.39 -9.41 46.70
N ASN A 79 10.19 -9.13 46.19
CA ASN A 79 9.89 -9.21 44.76
C ASN A 79 10.53 -8.06 43.98
N TYR A 80 10.56 -6.85 44.55
CA TYR A 80 11.19 -5.67 43.96
C TYR A 80 12.69 -5.91 43.75
N THR A 81 13.41 -6.29 44.81
CA THR A 81 14.85 -6.59 44.73
C THR A 81 15.18 -7.76 43.80
N LYS A 82 14.31 -8.77 43.69
CA LYS A 82 14.49 -9.91 42.77
C LYS A 82 14.26 -9.56 41.29
N ALA A 83 13.49 -8.52 40.98
CA ALA A 83 13.15 -8.15 39.61
C ALA A 83 14.34 -7.60 38.81
N GLY A 84 15.37 -7.08 39.51
CA GLY A 84 16.62 -6.58 38.94
C GLY A 84 16.52 -5.17 38.35
N ASN A 85 15.39 -4.83 37.74
CA ASN A 85 15.07 -3.49 37.24
C ASN A 85 13.58 -3.17 37.39
N ILE A 86 13.23 -1.90 37.25
CA ILE A 86 11.86 -1.40 37.49
C ILE A 86 10.88 -1.93 36.44
N ALA A 87 11.31 -1.99 35.17
CA ALA A 87 10.46 -2.51 34.09
C ALA A 87 10.01 -3.95 34.35
N ASN A 88 10.93 -4.85 34.72
CA ASN A 88 10.64 -6.24 35.07
C ASN A 88 9.74 -6.36 36.31
N TYR A 89 9.92 -5.47 37.29
CA TYR A 89 9.07 -5.45 38.49
C TYR A 89 7.61 -5.15 38.13
N LEU A 90 7.40 -4.14 37.30
CA LEU A 90 6.08 -3.74 36.80
C LEU A 90 5.57 -4.62 35.65
N LYS A 91 6.40 -5.55 35.14
CA LYS A 91 6.11 -6.34 33.93
C LYS A 91 5.84 -5.47 32.69
N LEU A 92 6.56 -4.35 32.58
CA LEU A 92 6.57 -3.50 31.40
C LEU A 92 7.55 -4.07 30.38
N PHE A 93 7.07 -4.27 29.16
CA PHE A 93 7.85 -4.74 28.02
C PHE A 93 7.70 -3.74 26.86
N GLU A 94 8.74 -3.64 26.04
CA GLU A 94 8.65 -2.87 24.80
C GLU A 94 7.53 -3.41 23.91
N VAL A 95 6.80 -2.48 23.30
CA VAL A 95 5.69 -2.79 22.40
C VAL A 95 6.27 -3.11 21.02
N ASP A 96 6.14 -4.37 20.61
CA ASP A 96 6.62 -4.84 19.30
C ASP A 96 5.67 -4.46 18.17
N SER A 97 4.36 -4.65 18.36
CA SER A 97 3.35 -4.35 17.34
C SER A 97 1.96 -4.01 17.89
N ILE A 98 1.22 -3.17 17.15
CA ILE A 98 -0.21 -2.86 17.37
C ILE A 98 -0.99 -3.21 16.11
N TYR A 99 -2.17 -3.80 16.28
CA TYR A 99 -3.03 -4.22 15.17
C TYR A 99 -4.22 -3.26 15.00
N LEU A 100 -4.42 -2.79 13.77
CA LEU A 100 -5.59 -2.02 13.35
C LEU A 100 -6.54 -2.94 12.57
N PRO A 101 -7.75 -3.21 13.07
CA PRO A 101 -8.73 -4.02 12.34
C PRO A 101 -9.19 -3.30 11.06
N VAL A 102 -9.31 -4.04 9.96
CA VAL A 102 -9.73 -3.54 8.64
C VAL A 102 -10.82 -4.46 8.07
N PRO A 103 -12.10 -4.06 8.08
CA PRO A 103 -13.18 -4.84 7.47
C PRO A 103 -13.17 -4.76 5.94
N VAL A 104 -13.21 -5.90 5.27
CA VAL A 104 -13.22 -6.00 3.81
C VAL A 104 -14.29 -6.97 3.34
N ASN A 105 -15.11 -6.53 2.39
CA ASN A 105 -16.07 -7.36 1.70
C ASN A 105 -15.55 -7.73 0.29
N PHE A 106 -15.52 -9.03 -0.03
CA PHE A 106 -15.34 -9.51 -1.41
C PHE A 106 -16.68 -9.95 -1.97
N ILE A 107 -17.21 -9.18 -2.92
CA ILE A 107 -18.56 -9.37 -3.45
C ILE A 107 -18.48 -10.06 -4.81
N PHE A 108 -18.90 -11.31 -4.86
CA PHE A 108 -18.88 -12.14 -6.07
C PHE A 108 -20.21 -12.06 -6.81
N ILE A 109 -20.19 -11.66 -8.08
CA ILE A 109 -21.35 -11.58 -8.98
C ILE A 109 -21.09 -12.45 -10.22
N GLY A 110 -22.01 -13.36 -10.56
CA GLY A 110 -21.86 -14.28 -11.70
C GLY A 110 -21.08 -15.56 -11.38
N PHE A 111 -21.05 -15.97 -10.11
CA PHE A 111 -20.37 -17.19 -9.61
C PHE A 111 -21.34 -18.22 -9.01
N GLU A 112 -22.64 -18.01 -9.17
CA GLU A 112 -23.73 -18.88 -8.73
C GLU A 112 -24.07 -19.99 -9.73
N GLY A 113 -23.37 -20.06 -10.87
CA GLY A 113 -23.62 -20.99 -11.97
C GLY A 113 -24.48 -20.40 -13.10
N LYS A 114 -24.86 -19.12 -13.02
CA LYS A 114 -25.62 -18.41 -14.06
C LYS A 114 -24.81 -17.35 -14.80
N GLY A 115 -23.59 -17.03 -14.35
CA GLY A 115 -22.66 -16.13 -15.03
C GLY A 115 -21.87 -16.80 -16.15
N ASN A 116 -20.71 -16.24 -16.48
CA ASN A 116 -19.85 -16.74 -17.56
C ASN A 116 -19.39 -18.19 -17.30
N GLN A 117 -19.41 -19.02 -18.36
CA GLN A 117 -19.04 -20.44 -18.31
C GLN A 117 -19.81 -21.27 -17.26
N GLU A 118 -20.95 -20.78 -16.78
CA GLU A 118 -21.75 -21.40 -15.71
C GLU A 118 -20.91 -21.74 -14.48
N PHE A 119 -19.86 -20.95 -14.22
CA PHE A 119 -18.91 -21.23 -13.17
C PHE A 119 -19.55 -21.01 -11.79
N LYS A 120 -19.47 -22.04 -10.94
CA LYS A 120 -20.02 -22.03 -9.59
C LYS A 120 -18.87 -22.07 -8.57
N LEU A 121 -18.81 -21.08 -7.68
CA LEU A 121 -17.91 -21.10 -6.51
C LEU A 121 -18.57 -21.82 -5.34
N HIS A 122 -17.84 -22.72 -4.69
CA HIS A 122 -18.29 -23.41 -3.49
C HIS A 122 -17.70 -22.76 -2.23
N PRO A 123 -18.44 -22.73 -1.11
CA PRO A 123 -17.96 -22.13 0.14
C PRO A 123 -16.68 -22.79 0.65
N GLU A 124 -16.58 -24.11 0.55
CA GLU A 124 -15.42 -24.89 1.00
C GLU A 124 -14.13 -24.54 0.24
N GLU A 125 -14.25 -24.20 -1.05
CA GLU A 125 -13.11 -23.77 -1.87
C GLU A 125 -12.58 -22.43 -1.39
N LEU A 126 -13.49 -21.47 -1.16
CA LEU A 126 -13.12 -20.15 -0.70
C LEU A 126 -12.59 -20.19 0.73
N GLU A 127 -13.20 -20.96 1.62
CA GLU A 127 -12.69 -21.12 2.98
C GLU A 127 -11.28 -21.71 2.98
N ARG A 128 -11.01 -22.73 2.17
CA ARG A 128 -9.69 -23.37 2.05
C ARG A 128 -8.60 -22.39 1.60
N TRP A 129 -8.91 -21.54 0.62
CA TRP A 129 -7.95 -20.59 0.05
C TRP A 129 -7.85 -19.30 0.88
N PHE A 130 -8.97 -18.66 1.17
CA PHE A 130 -9.02 -17.33 1.79
C PHE A 130 -8.71 -17.36 3.29
N THR A 131 -8.92 -18.48 3.99
CA THR A 131 -8.42 -18.62 5.38
C THR A 131 -6.89 -18.63 5.44
N LYS A 132 -6.22 -19.02 4.34
CA LYS A 132 -4.76 -19.10 4.23
C LYS A 132 -4.10 -17.89 3.58
N ILE A 133 -4.89 -16.95 3.03
CA ILE A 133 -4.35 -15.67 2.57
C ILE A 133 -3.81 -14.92 3.79
N ASP A 134 -2.74 -14.16 3.61
CA ASP A 134 -2.23 -13.30 4.67
C ASP A 134 -3.27 -12.25 5.04
N HIS A 135 -3.72 -12.28 6.30
CA HIS A 135 -4.67 -11.30 6.86
C HIS A 135 -3.96 -10.18 7.62
N ILE A 136 -2.65 -10.29 7.83
CA ILE A 136 -1.87 -9.30 8.56
C ILE A 136 -0.90 -8.65 7.59
N PHE A 137 -1.02 -7.33 7.42
CA PHE A 137 -0.13 -6.55 6.57
C PHE A 137 0.60 -5.52 7.42
N GLU A 138 1.92 -5.50 7.33
CA GLU A 138 2.73 -4.47 7.96
C GLU A 138 2.50 -3.13 7.25
N HIS A 139 2.27 -2.05 8.01
CA HIS A 139 2.31 -0.74 7.42
C HIS A 139 3.74 -0.39 7.03
N THR A 140 3.93 0.04 5.79
CA THR A 140 5.25 0.33 5.24
C THR A 140 5.32 1.73 4.65
N ARG A 141 6.50 2.32 4.73
CA ARG A 141 6.84 3.60 4.13
C ARG A 141 7.77 3.38 2.95
N VAL A 142 7.60 4.14 1.88
CA VAL A 142 8.54 4.16 0.76
C VAL A 142 9.51 5.32 1.03
N PRO A 143 10.81 5.04 1.23
CA PRO A 143 11.84 6.07 1.35
C PRO A 143 11.81 7.02 0.16
N GLN A 144 12.30 8.25 0.35
CA GLN A 144 12.44 9.18 -0.76
C GLN A 144 13.23 8.52 -1.89
N ILE A 145 12.53 8.33 -3.00
CA ILE A 145 13.14 7.84 -4.23
C ILE A 145 14.07 8.97 -4.70
N GLY A 146 15.37 8.70 -4.76
CA GLY A 146 16.36 9.61 -5.36
C GLY A 146 16.05 9.85 -6.84
N GLU A 147 16.98 10.43 -7.61
CA GLU A 147 16.77 10.56 -9.07
C GLU A 147 16.30 9.22 -9.65
N VAL A 148 15.03 9.16 -10.06
CA VAL A 148 14.49 8.05 -10.84
C VAL A 148 15.39 7.97 -12.05
N LEU A 149 16.29 7.00 -12.07
CA LEU A 149 17.11 6.68 -13.22
C LEU A 149 16.17 6.08 -14.25
N THR A 150 15.31 6.88 -14.87
CA THR A 150 14.38 6.49 -15.93
C THR A 150 13.42 5.32 -15.56
N PRO A 151 12.38 5.02 -16.35
CA PRO A 151 11.55 3.83 -16.15
C PRO A 151 12.29 2.49 -16.32
N PHE A 152 13.61 2.51 -16.60
CA PHE A 152 14.40 1.36 -17.02
C PHE A 152 15.34 0.82 -15.92
N TYR A 153 15.50 1.50 -14.78
CA TYR A 153 16.39 1.05 -13.70
C TYR A 153 15.63 0.91 -12.38
N LYS A 154 15.97 -0.14 -11.62
CA LYS A 154 15.45 -0.37 -10.27
C LYS A 154 15.55 0.92 -9.44
N ILE A 155 14.45 1.28 -8.77
CA ILE A 155 14.38 2.37 -7.81
C ILE A 155 15.45 2.12 -6.74
N ASN A 156 16.57 2.83 -6.84
CA ASN A 156 17.66 2.71 -5.89
C ASN A 156 17.30 3.61 -4.71
N VAL A 157 16.86 3.00 -3.62
CA VAL A 157 16.56 3.71 -2.38
C VAL A 157 17.88 4.21 -1.81
N ASP A 158 18.02 5.53 -1.68
CA ASP A 158 19.14 6.10 -0.94
C ASP A 158 19.08 5.56 0.49
N LYS A 159 20.15 4.90 0.93
CA LYS A 159 20.30 4.41 2.31
C LYS A 159 20.56 5.61 3.22
N VAL A 160 19.53 6.42 3.45
CA VAL A 160 19.55 7.44 4.50
C VAL A 160 19.76 6.70 5.82
N GLN A 161 20.81 7.06 6.56
CA GLN A 161 21.18 6.32 7.78
C GLN A 161 20.19 6.54 8.94
N HIS A 162 19.29 7.53 8.86
CA HIS A 162 18.34 7.88 9.91
C HIS A 162 17.01 8.34 9.30
N HIS A 163 15.99 7.49 9.37
CA HIS A 163 14.59 7.85 9.06
C HIS A 163 13.90 8.39 10.32
N HIS A 164 12.95 9.32 10.18
CA HIS A 164 12.20 9.87 11.32
C HIS A 164 11.31 8.81 11.96
N LEU A 165 10.61 8.02 11.14
CA LEU A 165 9.86 6.83 11.54
C LEU A 165 10.45 5.60 10.86
N PRO A 166 10.29 4.39 11.44
CA PRO A 166 10.79 3.19 10.81
C PRO A 166 10.06 2.91 9.48
N ILE A 167 10.81 2.40 8.50
CA ILE A 167 10.27 2.03 7.17
C ILE A 167 9.17 0.97 7.33
N VAL A 168 9.39 -0.03 8.18
CA VAL A 168 8.38 -1.00 8.60
C VAL A 168 7.84 -0.55 9.95
N SER A 169 6.58 -0.14 10.01
CA SER A 169 5.95 0.41 11.21
C SER A 169 5.74 -0.68 12.26
N HIS A 170 5.65 -0.28 13.54
CA HIS A 170 5.11 -1.15 14.60
C HIS A 170 3.59 -1.41 14.41
N ILE A 171 2.95 -0.77 13.46
CA ILE A 171 1.51 -0.86 13.22
C ILE A 171 1.22 -1.80 12.06
N ASN A 172 0.41 -2.82 12.34
CA ASN A 172 -0.02 -3.83 11.40
C ASN A 172 -1.53 -3.71 11.14
N TYR A 173 -1.96 -3.89 9.90
CA TYR A 173 -3.37 -4.02 9.54
C TYR A 173 -3.81 -5.46 9.72
N ASN A 174 -4.93 -5.67 10.42
CA ASN A 174 -5.56 -6.97 10.61
C ASN A 174 -6.86 -7.01 9.81
N PHE A 175 -6.80 -7.65 8.65
CA PHE A 175 -7.92 -7.76 7.73
C PHE A 175 -8.94 -8.79 8.21
N SER A 176 -10.20 -8.39 8.21
CA SER A 176 -11.33 -9.29 8.36
C SER A 176 -12.02 -9.40 7.02
N VAL A 177 -11.92 -10.57 6.38
CA VAL A 177 -12.44 -10.79 5.04
C VAL A 177 -13.83 -11.43 5.11
N HIS A 178 -14.83 -10.75 4.57
CA HIS A 178 -16.19 -11.27 4.39
C HIS A 178 -16.49 -11.44 2.91
N ALA A 179 -16.55 -12.68 2.45
CA ALA A 179 -16.92 -12.98 1.08
C ALA A 179 -18.45 -13.14 0.96
N ILE A 180 -19.04 -12.41 0.01
CA ILE A 180 -20.49 -12.34 -0.21
C ILE A 180 -20.77 -12.80 -1.64
N GLN A 181 -21.52 -13.89 -1.80
CA GLN A 181 -22.00 -14.33 -3.10
C GLN A 181 -23.37 -13.74 -3.39
N MET A 182 -23.47 -13.02 -4.50
CA MET A 182 -24.72 -12.45 -4.97
C MET A 182 -25.55 -13.46 -5.78
N GLY A 183 -26.88 -13.34 -5.70
CA GLY A 183 -27.82 -14.19 -6.42
C GLY A 183 -28.02 -13.80 -7.91
N GLU A 184 -28.74 -14.67 -8.63
CA GLU A 184 -28.99 -14.56 -10.08
C GLU A 184 -29.62 -13.22 -10.49
N LYS A 185 -30.52 -12.67 -9.67
CA LYS A 185 -31.16 -11.36 -9.92
C LYS A 185 -30.15 -10.23 -10.02
N VAL A 186 -29.14 -10.21 -9.14
CA VAL A 186 -28.09 -9.18 -9.17
C VAL A 186 -27.24 -9.35 -10.41
N THR A 187 -26.79 -10.57 -10.70
CA THR A 187 -26.03 -10.89 -11.92
C THR A 187 -26.75 -10.41 -13.17
N SER A 188 -28.06 -10.70 -13.29
CA SER A 188 -28.89 -10.27 -14.42
C SER A 188 -28.96 -8.75 -14.57
N ILE A 189 -29.03 -7.99 -13.46
CA ILE A 189 -29.04 -6.52 -13.50
C ILE A 189 -27.70 -5.97 -14.00
N PHE A 190 -26.57 -6.54 -13.54
CA PHE A 190 -25.25 -6.11 -14.03
C PHE A 190 -25.06 -6.43 -15.51
N GLU A 191 -25.47 -7.63 -15.95
CA GLU A 191 -25.49 -7.98 -17.38
C GLU A 191 -26.37 -7.04 -18.21
N HIS A 192 -27.57 -6.71 -17.71
CA HIS A 192 -28.46 -5.78 -18.39
C HIS A 192 -27.90 -4.35 -18.40
N ALA A 193 -27.28 -3.90 -17.31
CA ALA A 193 -26.63 -2.59 -17.22
C ALA A 193 -25.44 -2.46 -18.18
N ILE A 194 -24.57 -3.46 -18.25
CA ILE A 194 -23.47 -3.51 -19.24
C ILE A 194 -24.04 -3.42 -20.66
N ASN A 195 -25.18 -4.06 -20.93
CA ASN A 195 -25.84 -3.99 -22.23
C ASN A 195 -26.45 -2.61 -22.53
N VAL A 196 -27.13 -1.99 -21.57
CA VAL A 196 -27.81 -0.68 -21.75
C VAL A 196 -26.81 0.48 -21.78
N PHE A 197 -25.73 0.41 -21.01
CA PHE A 197 -24.72 1.47 -20.93
C PHE A 197 -23.55 1.27 -21.92
N GLY A 198 -23.48 0.10 -22.56
CA GLY A 198 -22.49 -0.21 -23.58
C GLY A 198 -22.81 0.43 -24.94
N ARG A 199 -21.79 1.01 -25.58
CA ARG A 199 -21.83 1.54 -26.95
C ARG A 199 -20.55 1.23 -27.72
N GLU A 200 -20.61 1.23 -29.04
CA GLU A 200 -19.44 1.01 -29.89
C GLU A 200 -18.41 2.13 -29.68
N ASP A 201 -17.13 1.75 -29.59
CA ASP A 201 -16.03 2.69 -29.41
C ASP A 201 -15.77 3.51 -30.68
N ASP A 202 -16.00 2.92 -31.86
CA ASP A 202 -15.85 3.56 -33.18
C ASP A 202 -17.22 3.84 -33.82
N VAL A 203 -17.64 5.11 -33.79
CA VAL A 203 -18.89 5.60 -34.40
C VAL A 203 -18.85 5.58 -35.93
N SER A 204 -17.66 5.48 -36.54
CA SER A 204 -17.46 5.55 -38.00
C SER A 204 -17.41 4.19 -38.70
N GLY A 205 -17.30 3.10 -37.95
CA GLY A 205 -17.16 1.75 -38.46
C GLY A 205 -18.49 1.17 -38.95
N ASN A 206 -18.68 1.06 -40.26
CA ASN A 206 -19.79 0.31 -40.88
C ASN A 206 -19.58 -1.23 -40.83
N ARG A 207 -18.74 -1.74 -39.93
CA ARG A 207 -18.37 -3.17 -39.90
C ARG A 207 -19.13 -3.90 -38.80
N ASP A 208 -20.17 -4.62 -39.21
CA ASP A 208 -20.85 -5.69 -38.45
C ASP A 208 -19.92 -6.91 -38.18
N ASP A 209 -18.61 -6.71 -38.07
CA ASP A 209 -17.68 -7.78 -37.72
C ASP A 209 -17.71 -7.95 -36.19
N GLY A 210 -17.91 -9.18 -35.71
CA GLY A 210 -18.02 -9.55 -34.28
C GLY A 210 -16.77 -9.26 -33.41
N GLY A 211 -15.85 -8.41 -33.88
CA GLY A 211 -14.67 -7.92 -33.18
C GLY A 211 -14.71 -6.44 -32.78
N ALA A 212 -15.83 -5.73 -32.94
CA ALA A 212 -15.97 -4.33 -32.51
C ALA A 212 -15.74 -4.19 -30.99
N LEU A 213 -14.98 -3.16 -30.59
CA LEU A 213 -14.71 -2.83 -29.19
C LEU A 213 -15.83 -1.96 -28.64
N TRP A 214 -16.36 -2.32 -27.47
CA TRP A 214 -17.44 -1.59 -26.80
C TRP A 214 -16.92 -0.86 -25.56
N GLN A 215 -17.38 0.36 -25.35
CA GLN A 215 -17.17 1.12 -24.11
C GLN A 215 -18.45 1.12 -23.27
N VAL A 216 -18.31 0.87 -21.97
CA VAL A 216 -19.37 0.93 -20.95
C VAL A 216 -19.16 2.18 -20.12
N ASP A 217 -20.24 2.96 -19.95
CA ASP A 217 -20.22 4.22 -19.22
C ASP A 217 -20.09 4.00 -17.70
N VAL A 218 -18.91 4.35 -17.16
CA VAL A 218 -18.60 4.14 -15.74
C VAL A 218 -19.38 5.05 -14.83
N ASP A 219 -19.71 6.27 -15.24
CA ASP A 219 -20.46 7.20 -14.39
C ASP A 219 -21.88 6.67 -14.12
N MET A 220 -22.45 5.88 -15.05
CA MET A 220 -23.73 5.20 -14.85
C MET A 220 -23.61 3.93 -14.02
N MET A 221 -22.52 3.17 -14.21
CA MET A 221 -22.22 2.01 -13.36
C MET A 221 -21.94 2.42 -11.91
N ASP A 222 -21.31 3.57 -11.68
CA ASP A 222 -21.04 4.13 -10.35
C ASP A 222 -22.32 4.30 -9.52
N VAL A 223 -23.41 4.75 -10.15
CA VAL A 223 -24.74 4.83 -9.53
C VAL A 223 -25.26 3.44 -9.13
N LEU A 224 -25.05 2.43 -9.97
CA LEU A 224 -25.50 1.06 -9.71
C LEU A 224 -24.73 0.43 -8.52
N PHE A 225 -23.40 0.50 -8.53
CA PHE A 225 -22.56 -0.01 -7.43
C PHE A 225 -22.89 0.69 -6.12
N THR A 226 -22.94 2.02 -6.13
CA THR A 226 -23.25 2.81 -4.94
C THR A 226 -24.64 2.48 -4.41
N SER A 227 -25.64 2.30 -5.28
CA SER A 227 -26.98 1.91 -4.84
C SER A 227 -27.03 0.56 -4.15
N LEU A 228 -26.23 -0.42 -4.60
CA LEU A 228 -26.19 -1.75 -4.00
C LEU A 228 -25.50 -1.72 -2.63
N VAL A 229 -24.39 -0.97 -2.52
CA VAL A 229 -23.68 -0.74 -1.24
C VAL A 229 -24.59 -0.04 -0.23
N GLU A 230 -25.29 1.02 -0.63
CA GLU A 230 -26.22 1.76 0.23
C GLU A 230 -27.43 0.89 0.64
N TYR A 231 -28.00 0.12 -0.30
CA TYR A 231 -29.15 -0.75 -0.05
C TYR A 231 -28.83 -1.83 0.98
N LEU A 232 -27.68 -2.51 0.83
CA LEU A 232 -27.23 -3.57 1.74
C LEU A 232 -26.52 -3.07 3.01
N GLN A 233 -26.32 -1.74 3.15
CA GLN A 233 -25.59 -1.08 4.23
C GLN A 233 -24.13 -1.54 4.41
N LEU A 234 -23.43 -1.75 3.29
CA LEU A 234 -22.03 -2.21 3.29
C LEU A 234 -21.00 -1.06 3.39
N GLU A 235 -21.45 0.14 3.78
CA GLU A 235 -20.63 1.38 3.88
C GLU A 235 -19.55 1.30 4.98
N ASN A 236 -19.74 0.42 5.97
CA ASN A 236 -18.84 0.22 7.11
C ASN A 236 -17.69 -0.78 6.83
N ALA A 237 -17.45 -1.11 5.57
CA ALA A 237 -16.36 -1.97 5.11
C ALA A 237 -15.82 -1.49 3.76
N TYR A 238 -14.63 -1.96 3.39
CA TYR A 238 -14.08 -1.76 2.04
C TYR A 238 -14.61 -2.85 1.10
N ASN A 239 -15.27 -2.47 0.01
CA ASN A 239 -15.95 -3.40 -0.88
C ASN A 239 -15.16 -3.61 -2.18
N ILE A 240 -14.80 -4.85 -2.51
CA ILE A 240 -14.23 -5.19 -3.83
C ILE A 240 -15.22 -6.11 -4.53
N PHE A 241 -15.78 -5.65 -5.65
CA PHE A 241 -16.67 -6.40 -6.51
C PHE A 241 -15.86 -7.24 -7.51
N ILE A 242 -16.15 -8.53 -7.60
CA ILE A 242 -15.59 -9.43 -8.60
C ILE A 242 -16.72 -9.86 -9.51
N LEU A 243 -16.65 -9.44 -10.78
CA LEU A 243 -17.70 -9.69 -11.77
C LEU A 243 -17.28 -10.81 -12.71
N ASN A 244 -18.21 -11.72 -12.96
CA ASN A 244 -18.13 -12.75 -13.98
C ASN A 244 -19.43 -12.82 -14.81
N PRO A 245 -19.87 -11.72 -15.44
CA PRO A 245 -21.11 -11.67 -16.21
C PRO A 245 -21.00 -12.48 -17.51
N LYS A 246 -22.10 -13.03 -18.01
CA LYS A 246 -22.12 -13.71 -19.32
C LYS A 246 -21.73 -12.76 -20.44
N ARG A 247 -20.83 -13.24 -21.32
CA ARG A 247 -20.46 -12.51 -22.54
C ARG A 247 -21.59 -12.56 -23.56
N ASN A 248 -21.91 -11.40 -24.12
CA ASN A 248 -22.82 -11.31 -25.26
C ASN A 248 -22.03 -11.59 -26.55
N VAL A 249 -22.47 -12.56 -27.36
CA VAL A 249 -21.81 -12.96 -28.62
C VAL A 249 -21.62 -11.78 -29.58
N LYS A 250 -22.52 -10.78 -29.55
CA LYS A 250 -22.42 -9.56 -30.36
C LYS A 250 -21.40 -8.54 -29.84
N ARG A 251 -20.98 -8.66 -28.57
CA ARG A 251 -20.09 -7.73 -27.86
C ARG A 251 -18.98 -8.51 -27.17
N ALA A 252 -18.21 -9.25 -27.96
CA ALA A 252 -17.17 -10.13 -27.45
C ALA A 252 -16.06 -9.38 -26.67
N LYS A 253 -15.87 -8.08 -26.95
CA LYS A 253 -14.86 -7.23 -26.28
C LYS A 253 -15.49 -5.93 -25.80
N TYR A 254 -15.48 -5.71 -24.49
CA TYR A 254 -15.92 -4.47 -23.87
C TYR A 254 -14.99 -4.04 -22.74
N GLY A 255 -15.02 -2.75 -22.42
CA GLY A 255 -14.31 -2.17 -21.28
C GLY A 255 -15.01 -0.95 -20.72
N TYR A 256 -14.54 -0.51 -19.58
CA TYR A 256 -15.11 0.59 -18.81
C TYR A 256 -14.33 1.88 -19.09
N ARG A 257 -15.03 2.96 -19.43
CA ARG A 257 -14.43 4.29 -19.62
C ARG A 257 -15.38 5.37 -19.12
N ARG A 258 -14.82 6.42 -18.53
CA ARG A 258 -15.54 7.66 -18.23
C ARG A 258 -15.41 8.66 -19.39
N GLY A 259 -16.52 9.30 -19.75
CA GLY A 259 -16.54 10.29 -20.83
C GLY A 259 -16.84 9.71 -22.22
N LEU A 260 -16.16 10.23 -23.25
CA LEU A 260 -16.41 9.93 -24.66
C LEU A 260 -15.22 9.19 -25.31
N SER A 261 -15.48 8.41 -26.36
CA SER A 261 -14.43 7.81 -27.19
C SER A 261 -13.82 8.81 -28.17
N GLN A 262 -12.69 8.45 -28.78
CA GLN A 262 -12.00 9.32 -29.75
C GLN A 262 -12.91 9.64 -30.94
N SER A 263 -13.64 8.64 -31.45
CA SER A 263 -14.56 8.82 -32.57
C SER A 263 -15.75 9.72 -32.22
N GLU A 264 -16.28 9.62 -30.99
CA GLU A 264 -17.34 10.51 -30.48
C GLU A 264 -16.85 11.96 -30.34
N ILE A 265 -15.62 12.14 -29.86
CA ILE A 265 -14.96 13.45 -29.75
C ILE A 265 -14.76 14.07 -31.12
N ASP A 266 -14.25 13.30 -32.09
CA ASP A 266 -14.01 13.79 -33.45
C ASP A 266 -15.33 14.12 -34.17
N PHE A 267 -16.38 13.33 -33.92
CA PHE A 267 -17.74 13.64 -34.37
C PHE A 267 -18.26 14.94 -33.77
N LEU A 268 -18.07 15.16 -32.46
CA LEU A 268 -18.44 16.40 -31.78
C LEU A 268 -17.66 17.60 -32.33
N LYS A 269 -16.36 17.46 -32.62
CA LYS A 269 -15.52 18.50 -33.25
C LYS A 269 -16.04 18.88 -34.64
N ALA A 270 -16.42 17.90 -35.44
CA ALA A 270 -16.91 18.12 -36.80
C ALA A 270 -18.30 18.77 -36.84
N ASN A 271 -19.20 18.42 -35.90
CA ASN A 271 -20.59 18.82 -35.94
C ASN A 271 -20.90 20.11 -35.14
N LYS A 272 -20.72 21.27 -35.77
CA LYS A 272 -21.01 22.60 -35.19
C LYS A 272 -22.48 22.80 -34.78
N SER A 273 -23.42 22.14 -35.46
CA SER A 273 -24.84 22.22 -35.12
C SER A 273 -25.16 21.51 -33.80
N LEU A 274 -24.44 20.42 -33.51
CA LEU A 274 -24.56 19.67 -32.26
C LEU A 274 -24.02 20.49 -31.08
N GLN A 275 -22.85 21.11 -31.23
CA GLN A 275 -22.24 21.97 -30.20
C GLN A 275 -23.18 23.11 -29.81
N THR A 276 -23.79 23.77 -30.79
CA THR A 276 -24.74 24.88 -30.55
C THR A 276 -26.04 24.40 -29.90
N LYS A 277 -26.56 23.23 -30.30
CA LYS A 277 -27.70 22.59 -29.62
C LYS A 277 -27.39 22.29 -28.16
N VAL A 278 -26.24 21.69 -27.86
CA VAL A 278 -25.80 21.38 -26.48
C VAL A 278 -25.76 22.64 -25.61
N LEU A 279 -25.17 23.73 -26.13
CA LEU A 279 -25.11 25.02 -25.43
C LEU A 279 -26.48 25.68 -25.21
N GLN A 280 -27.46 25.41 -26.08
CA GLN A 280 -28.81 25.98 -26.00
C GLN A 280 -29.79 25.12 -25.18
N SER A 281 -29.57 23.80 -25.11
CA SER A 281 -30.43 22.87 -24.37
C SER A 281 -30.22 23.00 -22.86
N GLY A 282 -30.80 24.06 -22.28
CA GLY A 282 -30.64 24.41 -20.87
C GLY A 282 -31.25 23.43 -19.87
N ASN A 283 -32.25 22.60 -20.23
CA ASN A 283 -32.98 21.80 -19.24
C ASN A 283 -33.33 20.39 -19.73
N VAL A 284 -32.42 19.44 -19.49
CA VAL A 284 -32.73 18.00 -19.35
C VAL A 284 -32.71 17.64 -17.86
N PRO A 285 -33.58 16.73 -17.36
CA PRO A 285 -33.68 16.39 -15.93
C PRO A 285 -32.37 15.86 -15.33
N GLU A 286 -32.18 16.09 -14.02
CA GLU A 286 -31.15 15.43 -13.21
C GLU A 286 -31.19 13.91 -13.40
N THR A 287 -30.00 13.29 -13.50
CA THR A 287 -29.70 11.85 -13.44
C THR A 287 -30.87 10.91 -13.78
N VAL A 288 -30.84 10.36 -15.00
CA VAL A 288 -31.87 9.44 -15.52
C VAL A 288 -32.13 8.21 -14.62
N LEU A 289 -31.15 7.83 -13.79
CA LEU A 289 -31.27 6.77 -12.77
C LEU A 289 -31.48 7.38 -11.38
N ALA A 290 -32.71 7.75 -11.06
CA ALA A 290 -33.10 8.09 -9.68
C ALA A 290 -33.56 6.80 -8.97
N LEU A 291 -32.62 6.11 -8.31
CA LEU A 291 -32.94 4.94 -7.49
C LEU A 291 -33.42 5.40 -6.11
N ASN A 292 -34.57 4.89 -5.67
CA ASN A 292 -35.11 5.21 -4.34
C ASN A 292 -34.21 4.62 -3.23
N LYS A 293 -33.98 5.41 -2.18
CA LYS A 293 -33.15 5.03 -1.02
C LYS A 293 -33.90 4.09 -0.06
N ILE A 294 -34.17 2.88 -0.52
CA ILE A 294 -34.62 1.79 0.35
C ILE A 294 -33.38 1.16 0.99
N LYS A 295 -33.45 0.79 2.26
CA LYS A 295 -32.34 0.17 2.98
C LYS A 295 -32.79 -1.17 3.57
N ARG A 296 -32.02 -2.22 3.31
CA ARG A 296 -32.19 -3.55 3.89
C ARG A 296 -30.80 -4.11 4.23
N PRO A 297 -30.34 -3.96 5.49
CA PRO A 297 -29.01 -4.40 5.87
C PRO A 297 -28.84 -5.90 5.68
N LEU A 298 -27.71 -6.31 5.10
CA LEU A 298 -27.33 -7.73 5.02
C LEU A 298 -26.88 -8.27 6.39
N TYR A 299 -26.28 -7.41 7.20
CA TYR A 299 -25.86 -7.71 8.58
C TYR A 299 -25.92 -6.44 9.45
N GLU A 300 -26.11 -6.60 10.76
CA GLU A 300 -26.07 -5.48 11.71
C GLU A 300 -24.65 -4.93 11.92
N LYS A 301 -23.66 -5.81 11.96
CA LYS A 301 -22.23 -5.48 12.07
C LYS A 301 -21.40 -6.49 11.28
N HIS A 302 -20.30 -6.01 10.70
CA HIS A 302 -19.35 -6.87 9.98
C HIS A 302 -18.87 -8.02 10.91
N PRO A 303 -18.75 -9.27 10.43
CA PRO A 303 -18.46 -10.44 11.26
C PRO A 303 -17.16 -10.40 12.06
N MET A 304 -16.17 -9.60 11.64
CA MET A 304 -14.85 -9.44 12.28
C MET A 304 -14.04 -10.75 12.43
N ALA A 305 -14.42 -11.80 11.69
CA ALA A 305 -13.67 -13.05 11.59
C ALA A 305 -12.55 -12.94 10.53
N LYS A 306 -11.54 -13.82 10.59
CA LYS A 306 -10.51 -13.91 9.53
C LYS A 306 -11.14 -14.12 8.16
N PHE A 307 -12.08 -15.06 8.10
CA PHE A 307 -12.90 -15.31 6.93
C PHE A 307 -14.34 -15.57 7.36
N ALA A 308 -15.27 -14.94 6.67
CA ALA A 308 -16.70 -15.20 6.77
C ALA A 308 -17.30 -15.31 5.37
N TRP A 309 -18.37 -16.09 5.23
CA TRP A 309 -19.06 -16.29 3.96
C TRP A 309 -20.56 -16.09 4.10
N THR A 310 -21.19 -15.44 3.12
CA THR A 310 -22.65 -15.27 3.06
C THR A 310 -23.14 -15.39 1.63
N ILE A 311 -24.22 -16.13 1.44
CA ILE A 311 -24.94 -16.22 0.16
C ILE A 311 -26.21 -15.39 0.29
N THR A 312 -26.41 -14.43 -0.62
CA THR A 312 -27.64 -13.62 -0.61
C THR A 312 -28.80 -14.41 -1.21
N GLU A 313 -29.96 -14.36 -0.57
CA GLU A 313 -31.17 -14.93 -1.14
C GLU A 313 -31.88 -13.94 -2.07
N ASP A 314 -32.67 -14.46 -3.00
CA ASP A 314 -33.49 -13.65 -3.91
C ASP A 314 -34.51 -12.75 -3.20
N ALA A 315 -34.84 -13.07 -1.95
CA ALA A 315 -35.69 -12.26 -1.08
C ALA A 315 -34.98 -11.00 -0.59
N ASP A 316 -33.66 -11.04 -0.42
CA ASP A 316 -32.87 -9.92 0.12
C ASP A 316 -32.70 -8.81 -0.89
N THR A 317 -32.55 -9.16 -2.16
CA THR A 317 -32.26 -8.24 -3.26
C THR A 317 -33.47 -7.94 -4.15
N GLY A 318 -34.64 -8.53 -3.86
CA GLY A 318 -35.82 -8.45 -4.74
C GLY A 318 -36.37 -7.04 -4.96
N GLU A 319 -36.42 -6.19 -3.93
CA GLU A 319 -36.91 -4.81 -4.06
C GLU A 319 -35.93 -3.91 -4.84
N TRP A 320 -34.64 -4.08 -4.55
CA TRP A 320 -33.56 -3.41 -5.28
C TRP A 320 -33.56 -3.81 -6.76
N TYR A 321 -33.70 -5.12 -7.05
CA TYR A 321 -33.79 -5.66 -8.40
C TYR A 321 -34.90 -5.00 -9.21
N ASN A 322 -36.13 -4.96 -8.68
CA ASN A 322 -37.27 -4.36 -9.39
C ASN A 322 -37.03 -2.87 -9.67
N THR A 323 -36.51 -2.13 -8.68
CA THR A 323 -36.22 -0.70 -8.82
C THR A 323 -35.16 -0.44 -9.89
N CYS A 324 -34.09 -1.25 -9.91
CA CYS A 324 -33.03 -1.15 -10.92
C CYS A 324 -33.51 -1.57 -12.31
N LEU A 325 -34.32 -2.63 -12.42
CA LEU A 325 -34.87 -3.08 -13.69
C LEU A 325 -35.75 -2.01 -14.33
N ASP A 326 -36.63 -1.37 -13.55
CA ASP A 326 -37.47 -0.27 -14.02
C ASP A 326 -36.63 0.92 -14.49
N ALA A 327 -35.60 1.28 -13.73
CA ALA A 327 -34.70 2.37 -14.08
C ALA A 327 -33.91 2.08 -15.38
N LEU A 328 -33.37 0.87 -15.52
CA LEU A 328 -32.64 0.45 -16.73
C LEU A 328 -33.55 0.38 -17.96
N THR A 329 -34.76 -0.15 -17.81
CA THR A 329 -35.76 -0.20 -18.90
C THR A 329 -36.15 1.21 -19.37
N ASN A 330 -36.26 2.17 -18.44
CA ASN A 330 -36.52 3.56 -18.78
C ASN A 330 -35.35 4.20 -19.53
N VAL A 331 -34.10 3.91 -19.13
CA VAL A 331 -32.91 4.36 -19.85
C VAL A 331 -32.87 3.77 -21.26
N GLU A 332 -33.15 2.48 -21.41
CA GLU A 332 -33.18 1.81 -22.71
C GLU A 332 -34.21 2.46 -23.65
N ARG A 333 -35.44 2.71 -23.17
CA ARG A 333 -36.48 3.44 -23.91
C ARG A 333 -36.05 4.84 -24.33
N LEU A 334 -35.22 5.52 -23.54
CA LEU A 334 -34.71 6.85 -23.88
C LEU A 334 -33.70 6.84 -25.02
N TYR A 335 -32.98 5.74 -25.25
CA TYR A 335 -31.99 5.62 -26.32
C TYR A 335 -32.52 4.85 -27.53
N GLN A 336 -33.59 4.09 -27.38
CA GLN A 336 -34.19 3.30 -28.45
C GLN A 336 -34.66 4.19 -29.62
N GLY A 337 -34.14 3.91 -30.82
CA GLY A 337 -34.51 4.63 -32.05
C GLY A 337 -33.89 6.02 -32.22
N LYS A 338 -32.96 6.43 -31.33
CA LYS A 338 -32.21 7.69 -31.48
C LYS A 338 -31.01 7.51 -32.41
N ASN A 339 -30.68 8.56 -33.15
CA ASN A 339 -29.48 8.60 -33.98
C ASN A 339 -28.23 8.78 -33.11
N THR A 340 -27.05 8.41 -33.63
CA THR A 340 -25.74 8.56 -32.95
C THR A 340 -25.51 9.98 -32.42
N ALA A 341 -25.90 11.00 -33.19
CA ALA A 341 -25.81 12.40 -32.77
C ALA A 341 -26.65 12.72 -31.52
N ASP A 342 -27.86 12.17 -31.40
CA ASP A 342 -28.75 12.42 -30.27
C ASP A 342 -28.27 11.69 -29.00
N ILE A 343 -27.62 10.53 -29.18
CA ILE A 343 -26.96 9.78 -28.10
C ILE A 343 -25.79 10.59 -27.55
N ILE A 344 -24.88 11.05 -28.42
CA ILE A 344 -23.73 11.88 -28.03
C ILE A 344 -24.21 13.17 -27.36
N GLN A 345 -25.23 13.85 -27.89
CA GLN A 345 -25.82 15.03 -27.26
C GLN A 345 -26.30 14.75 -25.84
N SER A 346 -27.06 13.67 -25.66
CA SER A 346 -27.60 13.29 -24.36
C SER A 346 -26.48 13.02 -23.35
N LYS A 347 -25.37 12.40 -23.79
CA LYS A 347 -24.19 12.11 -22.97
C LYS A 347 -23.42 13.36 -22.58
N VAL A 348 -23.14 14.25 -23.53
CA VAL A 348 -22.48 15.53 -23.20
C VAL A 348 -23.31 16.32 -22.20
N LEU A 349 -24.64 16.32 -22.34
CA LEU A 349 -25.52 16.97 -21.36
C LEU A 349 -25.51 16.28 -19.99
N GLN A 350 -25.40 14.95 -19.94
CA GLN A 350 -25.23 14.21 -18.69
C GLN A 350 -23.91 14.57 -18.01
N LEU A 351 -22.80 14.66 -18.75
CA LEU A 351 -21.50 15.05 -18.20
C LEU A 351 -21.49 16.51 -17.69
N LEU A 352 -22.15 17.43 -18.41
CA LEU A 352 -22.28 18.83 -18.01
C LEU A 352 -23.16 19.04 -16.77
N LYS A 353 -24.15 18.16 -16.55
CA LYS A 353 -25.10 18.26 -15.42
C LYS A 353 -24.80 17.28 -14.30
N GLY A 354 -23.86 16.35 -14.48
CA GLY A 354 -23.50 15.35 -13.50
C GLY A 354 -22.92 15.96 -12.23
N LYS A 355 -22.88 15.15 -11.16
CA LYS A 355 -22.24 15.51 -9.87
C LYS A 355 -20.70 15.60 -9.96
N ASN A 356 -20.17 15.37 -11.15
CA ASN A 356 -18.76 15.28 -11.49
C ASN A 356 -18.25 16.66 -11.93
N GLU A 357 -17.84 17.48 -10.97
CA GLU A 357 -17.46 18.88 -11.21
C GLU A 357 -16.22 19.04 -12.10
N ASP A 358 -15.32 18.06 -12.12
CA ASP A 358 -14.06 18.07 -12.86
C ASP A 358 -14.29 18.03 -14.39
N MET A 359 -15.03 17.03 -14.84
CA MET A 359 -15.36 16.87 -16.26
C MET A 359 -16.31 17.96 -16.72
N LYS A 360 -17.24 18.39 -15.86
CA LYS A 360 -18.13 19.52 -16.15
C LYS A 360 -17.34 20.79 -16.46
N LEU A 361 -16.37 21.16 -15.61
CA LEU A 361 -15.54 22.35 -15.83
C LEU A 361 -14.73 22.25 -17.13
N LEU A 362 -14.16 21.07 -17.41
CA LEU A 362 -13.43 20.81 -18.65
C LEU A 362 -14.33 20.97 -19.88
N PHE A 363 -15.47 20.27 -19.92
CA PHE A 363 -16.40 20.32 -21.05
C PHE A 363 -17.03 21.69 -21.25
N GLU A 364 -17.44 22.39 -20.18
CA GLU A 364 -17.99 23.74 -20.30
C GLU A 364 -17.00 24.71 -20.94
N LYS A 365 -15.72 24.61 -20.56
CA LYS A 365 -14.68 25.50 -21.06
C LYS A 365 -14.34 25.19 -22.52
N GLU A 366 -14.18 23.92 -22.88
CA GLU A 366 -13.90 23.53 -24.28
C GLU A 366 -15.08 23.80 -25.22
N LEU A 367 -16.32 23.58 -24.78
CA LEU A 367 -17.51 23.93 -25.57
C LEU A 367 -17.63 25.45 -25.80
N LYS A 368 -17.23 26.27 -24.82
CA LYS A 368 -17.20 27.74 -24.94
C LYS A 368 -16.04 28.23 -25.82
N SER A 369 -14.85 27.63 -25.71
CA SER A 369 -13.66 27.99 -26.49
C SER A 369 -13.73 27.51 -27.93
N ARG A 370 -14.49 26.43 -28.21
CA ARG A 370 -14.49 25.65 -29.46
C ARG A 370 -13.12 25.08 -29.82
N ASP A 371 -12.22 25.03 -28.86
CA ASP A 371 -10.95 24.34 -28.94
C ASP A 371 -11.12 23.01 -28.21
N PHE A 372 -10.71 21.91 -28.83
CA PHE A 372 -10.74 20.58 -28.21
C PHE A 372 -9.35 19.95 -28.28
N SER A 373 -8.30 20.76 -28.42
CA SER A 373 -6.90 20.31 -28.41
C SER A 373 -6.49 19.77 -27.04
N ASP A 374 -7.07 20.30 -25.96
CA ASP A 374 -6.83 19.89 -24.58
C ASP A 374 -7.67 18.65 -24.15
N PHE A 375 -8.55 18.14 -25.02
CA PHE A 375 -9.47 17.04 -24.71
C PHE A 375 -8.92 15.70 -25.21
N HIS A 376 -8.42 14.88 -24.29
CA HIS A 376 -7.89 13.55 -24.58
C HIS A 376 -8.85 12.46 -24.07
N VAL A 377 -8.80 11.29 -24.68
CA VAL A 377 -9.63 10.13 -24.31
C VAL A 377 -9.04 9.45 -23.07
N GLU A 378 -9.91 9.05 -22.14
CA GLU A 378 -9.53 8.16 -21.04
C GLU A 378 -9.34 6.71 -21.51
N CYS A 379 -8.57 5.94 -20.78
CA CYS A 379 -8.35 4.53 -21.07
C CYS A 379 -9.60 3.68 -20.88
N LEU A 380 -9.71 2.61 -21.67
CA LEU A 380 -10.61 1.50 -21.35
C LEU A 380 -9.94 0.60 -20.32
N THR A 381 -10.66 0.26 -19.26
CA THR A 381 -10.17 -0.59 -18.18
C THR A 381 -11.16 -1.73 -17.89
N ASP A 382 -10.67 -2.77 -17.23
CA ASP A 382 -11.46 -3.87 -16.65
C ASP A 382 -11.51 -3.83 -15.12
N THR A 383 -10.82 -2.83 -14.54
CA THR A 383 -10.81 -2.52 -13.11
C THR A 383 -11.12 -1.05 -12.91
N TRP A 384 -11.72 -0.71 -11.78
CA TRP A 384 -12.03 0.68 -11.44
C TRP A 384 -12.14 0.90 -9.93
N ILE A 385 -11.68 2.06 -9.47
CA ILE A 385 -11.88 2.56 -8.11
C ILE A 385 -13.00 3.59 -8.15
N GLY A 386 -14.10 3.30 -7.47
CA GLY A 386 -15.26 4.17 -7.36
C GLY A 386 -14.99 5.40 -6.48
N LYS A 387 -15.98 6.29 -6.40
CA LYS A 387 -15.88 7.47 -5.52
C LYS A 387 -15.93 7.09 -4.04
N ASP A 388 -16.76 6.11 -3.68
CA ASP A 388 -16.95 5.66 -2.30
C ASP A 388 -16.00 4.49 -1.96
N ARG A 389 -16.27 3.74 -0.87
CA ARG A 389 -15.48 2.57 -0.44
C ARG A 389 -15.76 1.33 -1.26
N TRP A 390 -15.76 1.46 -2.59
CA TRP A 390 -15.89 0.32 -3.48
C TRP A 390 -14.99 0.38 -4.71
N ALA A 391 -14.52 -0.77 -5.13
CA ALA A 391 -13.78 -0.98 -6.37
C ALA A 391 -14.31 -2.25 -7.07
N PHE A 392 -14.09 -2.40 -8.37
CA PHE A 392 -14.44 -3.63 -9.07
C PHE A 392 -13.31 -4.19 -9.93
N ILE A 393 -13.39 -5.50 -10.16
CA ILE A 393 -12.62 -6.28 -11.12
C ILE A 393 -13.63 -7.05 -11.98
N ASP A 394 -13.66 -6.78 -13.28
CA ASP A 394 -14.47 -7.52 -14.23
C ASP A 394 -13.62 -8.54 -14.98
N LEU A 395 -13.78 -9.82 -14.66
CA LEU A 395 -13.00 -10.91 -15.24
C LEU A 395 -13.42 -11.24 -16.69
N SER A 396 -14.56 -10.69 -17.13
CA SER A 396 -15.09 -10.92 -18.47
C SER A 396 -14.83 -9.75 -19.43
N ALA A 397 -14.46 -8.58 -18.91
CA ALA A 397 -14.01 -7.43 -19.69
C ALA A 397 -12.59 -7.63 -20.26
N GLY A 398 -12.23 -6.84 -21.27
CA GLY A 398 -10.89 -6.87 -21.89
C GLY A 398 -10.75 -7.82 -23.10
N PRO A 399 -9.51 -8.07 -23.55
CA PRO A 399 -8.24 -7.76 -22.88
C PRO A 399 -7.81 -6.29 -22.95
N PHE A 400 -7.18 -5.79 -21.89
CA PHE A 400 -6.60 -4.44 -21.80
C PHE A 400 -5.17 -4.46 -21.25
N SER A 401 -4.40 -3.40 -21.54
CA SER A 401 -3.04 -3.26 -21.04
C SER A 401 -2.66 -1.80 -20.81
N TRP A 402 -1.93 -1.52 -19.72
CA TRP A 402 -1.44 -0.19 -19.41
C TRP A 402 -0.24 -0.25 -18.46
N GLY A 403 0.56 0.82 -18.49
CA GLY A 403 1.79 0.94 -17.71
C GLY A 403 2.94 1.48 -18.56
N PRO A 404 4.19 1.29 -18.13
CA PRO A 404 5.39 1.60 -18.91
C PRO A 404 5.47 0.83 -20.25
N ALA A 405 5.89 1.51 -21.33
CA ALA A 405 5.92 0.94 -22.70
C ALA A 405 6.92 -0.20 -22.91
N VAL A 406 7.99 -0.24 -22.13
CA VAL A 406 8.88 -1.38 -22.01
C VAL A 406 8.34 -2.28 -20.92
N GLY A 407 8.20 -3.57 -21.21
CA GLY A 407 7.81 -4.57 -20.21
C GLY A 407 8.60 -4.38 -18.92
N GLY A 408 7.88 -3.96 -17.88
CA GLY A 408 8.36 -3.76 -16.52
C GLY A 408 7.65 -4.73 -15.58
N GLU A 409 8.21 -4.91 -14.40
CA GLU A 409 7.55 -5.67 -13.35
C GLU A 409 6.21 -4.99 -12.99
N GLY A 410 5.14 -5.79 -12.88
CA GLY A 410 3.81 -5.29 -12.52
C GLY A 410 3.03 -4.54 -13.60
N VAL A 411 3.49 -4.50 -14.87
CA VAL A 411 2.68 -3.92 -15.97
C VAL A 411 1.36 -4.69 -16.11
N ARG A 412 0.24 -3.95 -16.29
CA ARG A 412 -1.06 -4.56 -16.57
C ARG A 412 -1.05 -5.11 -18.00
N THR A 413 -1.27 -6.41 -18.16
CA THR A 413 -1.40 -7.13 -19.43
C THR A 413 -2.60 -8.07 -19.41
N GLU A 414 -2.97 -8.71 -20.51
CA GLU A 414 -4.08 -9.68 -20.49
C GLU A 414 -3.93 -10.85 -19.50
N LEU A 415 -2.72 -11.11 -18.98
CA LEU A 415 -2.43 -12.19 -18.05
C LEU A 415 -2.43 -11.76 -16.57
N SER A 416 -2.51 -10.45 -16.25
CA SER A 416 -2.43 -10.03 -14.84
C SER A 416 -3.68 -10.39 -14.03
N LEU A 417 -4.86 -10.47 -14.66
CA LEU A 417 -6.11 -10.90 -14.01
C LEU A 417 -6.46 -12.35 -14.38
N PRO A 418 -7.09 -13.11 -13.48
CA PRO A 418 -7.52 -14.47 -13.76
C PRO A 418 -8.63 -14.47 -14.82
N ASN A 419 -8.59 -15.44 -15.74
CA ASN A 419 -9.55 -15.53 -16.84
C ASN A 419 -10.31 -16.87 -16.75
N VAL A 420 -11.61 -16.80 -16.45
CA VAL A 420 -12.47 -17.98 -16.28
C VAL A 420 -12.52 -18.82 -17.55
N GLU A 421 -12.53 -18.20 -18.73
CA GLU A 421 -12.64 -18.89 -20.01
C GLU A 421 -11.31 -19.59 -20.41
N LYS A 422 -10.17 -18.90 -20.25
CA LYS A 422 -8.85 -19.49 -20.53
C LYS A 422 -8.50 -20.60 -19.54
N THR A 423 -8.94 -20.52 -18.29
CA THR A 423 -8.58 -21.51 -17.27
C THR A 423 -9.60 -22.64 -17.16
N ILE A 424 -10.90 -22.33 -17.08
CA ILE A 424 -11.98 -23.31 -16.91
C ILE A 424 -12.55 -23.73 -18.28
N GLY A 425 -12.79 -22.78 -19.18
CA GLY A 425 -13.32 -23.03 -20.52
C GLY A 425 -12.39 -23.82 -21.45
N ALA A 426 -11.07 -23.61 -21.36
CA ALA A 426 -10.08 -24.37 -22.14
C ALA A 426 -10.05 -25.86 -21.77
N VAL A 427 -10.41 -26.23 -20.54
CA VAL A 427 -10.55 -27.65 -20.16
C VAL A 427 -11.76 -28.30 -20.83
N SER A 428 -12.79 -27.51 -21.18
CA SER A 428 -13.95 -27.98 -21.95
C SER A 428 -13.75 -28.00 -23.48
N GLU A 429 -12.78 -27.25 -24.04
CA GLU A 429 -12.65 -27.04 -25.49
C GLU A 429 -11.33 -27.53 -26.14
N LEU A 430 -10.40 -28.12 -25.39
CA LEU A 430 -9.18 -28.72 -25.96
C LEU A 430 -9.51 -29.82 -26.98
N SER A 431 -9.10 -29.63 -28.24
CA SER A 431 -9.15 -30.64 -29.30
C SER A 431 -8.17 -31.79 -29.01
N GLU A 432 -8.37 -32.94 -29.67
CA GLU A 432 -7.47 -34.09 -29.52
C GLU A 432 -6.04 -33.74 -29.94
N ASP A 433 -5.88 -33.05 -31.08
CA ASP A 433 -4.57 -32.63 -31.60
C ASP A 433 -3.81 -31.72 -30.61
N GLU A 434 -4.48 -30.74 -30.00
CA GLU A 434 -3.83 -29.83 -29.04
C GLU A 434 -3.53 -30.52 -27.70
N ALA A 435 -4.33 -31.52 -27.32
CA ALA A 435 -4.05 -32.33 -26.14
C ALA A 435 -2.83 -33.24 -26.35
N GLU A 436 -2.66 -33.78 -27.56
CA GLU A 436 -1.49 -34.57 -27.94
C GLU A 436 -0.21 -33.72 -27.94
N ASP A 437 -0.23 -32.55 -28.58
CA ASP A 437 0.91 -31.61 -28.58
C ASP A 437 1.35 -31.25 -27.14
N ARG A 438 0.39 -30.96 -26.25
CA ARG A 438 0.70 -30.64 -24.84
C ARG A 438 1.24 -31.83 -24.05
N LEU A 439 0.79 -33.05 -24.36
CA LEU A 439 1.35 -34.26 -23.75
C LEU A 439 2.79 -34.46 -24.23
N GLN A 440 3.06 -34.28 -25.53
CA GLN A 440 4.40 -34.36 -26.10
C GLN A 440 5.34 -33.31 -25.51
N ASP A 441 4.89 -32.07 -25.33
CA ASP A 441 5.67 -31.01 -24.67
C ASP A 441 6.01 -31.38 -23.21
N ALA A 442 5.04 -31.90 -22.46
CA ALA A 442 5.26 -32.31 -21.06
C ALA A 442 6.24 -33.50 -20.95
N ILE A 443 6.15 -34.45 -21.89
CA ILE A 443 7.11 -35.54 -22.05
C ILE A 443 8.49 -34.94 -22.35
N GLN A 444 8.59 -34.06 -23.34
CA GLN A 444 9.88 -33.49 -23.75
C GLN A 444 10.55 -32.68 -22.63
N GLU A 445 9.79 -31.87 -21.88
CA GLU A 445 10.32 -31.07 -20.76
C GLU A 445 10.83 -31.95 -19.61
N LYS A 446 10.03 -32.95 -19.19
CA LYS A 446 10.41 -33.87 -18.12
C LYS A 446 11.55 -34.78 -18.53
N PHE A 447 11.54 -35.25 -19.78
CA PHE A 447 12.58 -36.13 -20.28
C PHE A 447 13.87 -35.41 -20.70
N ALA A 448 13.84 -34.09 -20.94
CA ALA A 448 15.06 -33.29 -21.16
C ALA A 448 15.99 -33.23 -19.93
N VAL A 449 15.47 -33.49 -18.72
CA VAL A 449 16.27 -33.58 -17.48
C VAL A 449 17.11 -34.86 -17.44
N PHE A 450 16.67 -35.91 -18.14
CA PHE A 450 17.42 -37.14 -18.35
C PHE A 450 18.37 -36.96 -19.56
N GLY A 451 19.49 -36.26 -19.36
CA GLY A 451 20.53 -36.09 -20.39
C GLY A 451 21.26 -37.39 -20.75
N ASP A 452 22.47 -37.32 -21.33
CA ASP A 452 23.27 -38.47 -21.84
C ASP A 452 23.77 -39.50 -20.78
N LYS A 453 23.17 -39.55 -19.58
CA LYS A 453 23.52 -40.56 -18.56
C LYS A 453 22.65 -41.81 -18.72
N GLU A 454 23.23 -42.99 -18.47
CA GLU A 454 22.45 -44.22 -18.36
C GLU A 454 21.51 -44.13 -17.15
N HIS A 455 20.24 -43.84 -17.42
CA HIS A 455 19.18 -43.84 -16.43
C HIS A 455 18.62 -45.25 -16.25
N GLN A 456 18.30 -45.61 -15.00
CA GLN A 456 17.76 -46.92 -14.67
C GLN A 456 16.31 -47.02 -15.17
N ALA A 457 15.92 -48.17 -15.72
CA ALA A 457 14.60 -48.37 -16.33
C ALA A 457 13.44 -48.00 -15.40
N ILE A 458 13.55 -48.26 -14.10
CA ILE A 458 12.51 -47.90 -13.13
C ILE A 458 12.34 -46.39 -12.92
N ASP A 459 13.40 -45.60 -13.06
CA ASP A 459 13.31 -44.14 -12.92
C ASP A 459 12.62 -43.51 -14.14
N ILE A 460 12.74 -44.14 -15.31
CA ILE A 460 12.03 -43.76 -16.54
C ILE A 460 10.54 -44.08 -16.41
N LEU A 461 10.19 -45.28 -15.94
CA LEU A 461 8.79 -45.68 -15.71
C LEU A 461 8.10 -44.78 -14.68
N LEU A 462 8.80 -44.42 -13.60
CA LEU A 462 8.26 -43.48 -12.61
C LEU A 462 8.00 -42.09 -13.20
N ALA A 463 8.92 -41.58 -14.04
CA ALA A 463 8.75 -40.29 -14.70
C ALA A 463 7.56 -40.31 -15.68
N GLU A 464 7.37 -41.41 -16.39
CA GLU A 464 6.22 -41.62 -17.28
C GLU A 464 4.89 -41.64 -16.51
N ILE A 465 4.83 -42.38 -15.38
CA ILE A 465 3.68 -42.37 -14.48
C ILE A 465 3.38 -40.97 -13.98
N ASP A 466 4.39 -40.23 -13.50
CA ASP A 466 4.22 -38.85 -13.02
C ASP A 466 3.66 -37.92 -14.11
N ILE A 467 4.09 -38.07 -15.38
CA ILE A 467 3.59 -37.28 -16.51
C ILE A 467 2.13 -37.63 -16.80
N TYR A 468 1.81 -38.91 -16.90
CA TYR A 468 0.44 -39.36 -17.19
C TYR A 468 -0.52 -39.03 -16.04
N GLU A 469 -0.09 -39.15 -14.79
CA GLU A 469 -0.89 -38.73 -13.64
C GLU A 469 -1.18 -37.24 -13.69
N LEU A 470 -0.15 -36.42 -13.89
CA LEU A 470 -0.30 -34.97 -13.96
C LEU A 470 -1.16 -34.54 -15.16
N PHE A 471 -0.97 -35.17 -16.31
CA PHE A 471 -1.73 -34.88 -17.52
C PHE A 471 -3.19 -35.30 -17.37
N ALA A 472 -3.48 -36.53 -16.95
CA ALA A 472 -4.85 -37.01 -16.81
C ALA A 472 -5.60 -36.25 -15.70
N PHE A 473 -4.92 -35.91 -14.59
CA PHE A 473 -5.51 -35.09 -13.53
C PHE A 473 -5.88 -33.69 -14.02
N LYS A 474 -5.07 -33.10 -14.91
CA LYS A 474 -5.30 -31.76 -15.48
C LYS A 474 -6.31 -31.75 -16.63
N HIS A 475 -6.26 -32.77 -17.49
CA HIS A 475 -6.93 -32.75 -18.79
C HIS A 475 -7.99 -33.81 -18.97
N CYS A 476 -8.07 -34.87 -18.16
CA CYS A 476 -9.04 -35.96 -18.36
C CYS A 476 -10.11 -36.03 -17.26
N LYS A 477 -9.73 -35.79 -16.00
CA LYS A 477 -10.63 -35.88 -14.84
C LYS A 477 -11.65 -34.72 -14.83
N GLY A 478 -12.94 -35.06 -14.77
CA GLY A 478 -14.04 -34.07 -14.65
C GLY A 478 -14.55 -33.47 -15.97
N ARG A 479 -14.14 -33.98 -17.14
CA ARG A 479 -14.70 -33.56 -18.44
C ARG A 479 -16.12 -34.10 -18.65
N LYS A 480 -16.96 -33.29 -19.32
CA LYS A 480 -18.28 -33.72 -19.83
C LYS A 480 -18.16 -34.59 -21.09
N VAL A 481 -17.09 -34.44 -21.88
CA VAL A 481 -16.81 -35.18 -23.12
C VAL A 481 -15.49 -35.93 -22.96
N LYS A 482 -15.49 -37.24 -23.22
CA LYS A 482 -14.30 -38.09 -23.15
C LYS A 482 -13.41 -37.83 -24.37
N LEU A 483 -12.12 -37.61 -24.17
CA LEU A 483 -11.11 -37.62 -25.25
C LEU A 483 -10.64 -39.06 -25.47
N ALA A 484 -10.38 -39.46 -26.72
CA ALA A 484 -9.78 -40.76 -27.02
C ALA A 484 -8.40 -40.93 -26.36
N LEU A 485 -7.59 -39.86 -26.32
CA LEU A 485 -6.29 -39.84 -25.65
C LEU A 485 -6.36 -40.20 -24.16
N CYS A 486 -7.44 -39.83 -23.48
CA CYS A 486 -7.62 -40.18 -22.07
C CYS A 486 -7.91 -41.67 -21.86
N GLU A 487 -8.55 -42.33 -22.84
CA GLU A 487 -8.75 -43.78 -22.83
C GLU A 487 -7.44 -44.52 -23.13
N GLU A 488 -6.64 -44.01 -24.07
CA GLU A 488 -5.30 -44.54 -24.37
C GLU A 488 -4.35 -44.40 -23.16
N LEU A 489 -4.39 -43.28 -22.44
CA LEU A 489 -3.61 -43.10 -21.21
C LEU A 489 -4.00 -44.09 -20.12
N ASP A 490 -5.29 -44.41 -20.00
CA ASP A 490 -5.76 -45.43 -19.06
C ASP A 490 -5.28 -46.84 -19.46
N GLU A 491 -5.24 -47.14 -20.76
CA GLU A 491 -4.62 -48.37 -21.29
C GLU A 491 -3.12 -48.43 -21.00
N ARG A 492 -2.37 -47.35 -21.29
CA ARG A 492 -0.93 -47.27 -21.00
C ARG A 492 -0.63 -47.39 -19.52
N MET A 493 -1.47 -46.81 -18.66
CA MET A 493 -1.32 -46.95 -17.21
C MET A 493 -1.53 -48.40 -16.74
N ARG A 494 -2.42 -49.18 -17.41
CA ARG A 494 -2.54 -50.63 -17.15
C ARG A 494 -1.30 -51.40 -17.60
N ASP A 495 -0.70 -51.04 -18.73
CA ASP A 495 0.51 -51.69 -19.23
C ASP A 495 1.70 -51.42 -18.30
N LEU A 496 1.90 -50.17 -17.87
CA LEU A 496 2.91 -49.78 -16.89
C LEU A 496 2.75 -50.54 -15.56
N LYS A 497 1.50 -50.83 -15.16
CA LYS A 497 1.22 -51.60 -13.93
C LYS A 497 1.73 -53.03 -14.06
N ASN A 498 1.53 -53.64 -15.22
CA ASN A 498 2.03 -54.98 -15.51
C ASN A 498 3.57 -54.99 -15.58
N GLU A 499 4.18 -53.95 -16.17
CA GLU A 499 5.64 -53.80 -16.23
C GLU A 499 6.25 -53.63 -14.82
N LEU A 500 5.64 -52.81 -13.95
CA LEU A 500 6.09 -52.64 -12.58
C LEU A 500 5.95 -53.91 -11.72
N GLN A 501 4.93 -54.73 -11.96
CA GLN A 501 4.78 -56.04 -11.30
C GLN A 501 5.92 -57.00 -11.66
N SER A 502 6.53 -56.86 -12.84
CA SER A 502 7.68 -57.70 -13.23
C SER A 502 8.96 -57.43 -12.42
N PHE A 503 9.06 -56.27 -11.75
CA PHE A 503 10.17 -55.92 -10.87
C PHE A 503 10.09 -56.58 -9.47
N GLU A 504 9.01 -57.32 -9.16
CA GLU A 504 8.90 -58.12 -7.94
C GLU A 504 9.77 -59.40 -7.95
N GLY A 505 10.40 -59.75 -9.09
CA GLY A 505 11.29 -60.90 -9.23
C GLY A 505 12.58 -60.84 -8.40
N GLU A 506 13.24 -61.99 -8.22
CA GLU A 506 14.44 -62.13 -7.37
C GLU A 506 15.72 -61.45 -7.92
N GLU A 507 15.70 -60.90 -9.14
CA GLU A 507 16.89 -60.37 -9.84
C GLU A 507 17.20 -58.87 -9.63
N TYR A 508 16.34 -58.09 -8.96
CA TYR A 508 16.49 -56.63 -8.85
C TYR A 508 16.89 -56.15 -7.44
N ASP A 509 17.61 -55.01 -7.38
CA ASP A 509 18.04 -54.35 -6.14
C ASP A 509 16.84 -54.01 -5.23
N GLU A 510 17.03 -54.14 -3.91
CA GLU A 510 16.02 -53.80 -2.88
C GLU A 510 15.46 -52.37 -3.00
N SER A 511 16.25 -51.44 -3.54
CA SER A 511 15.83 -50.07 -3.84
C SER A 511 14.79 -50.01 -4.96
N HIS A 512 14.95 -50.83 -6.01
CA HIS A 512 14.02 -50.90 -7.14
C HIS A 512 12.71 -51.52 -6.73
N LYS A 513 12.75 -52.60 -5.93
CA LYS A 513 11.54 -53.22 -5.37
C LYS A 513 10.73 -52.24 -4.55
N ARG A 514 11.37 -51.44 -3.70
CA ARG A 514 10.69 -50.44 -2.89
C ARG A 514 10.00 -49.36 -3.74
N LYS A 515 10.70 -48.85 -4.76
CA LYS A 515 10.14 -47.87 -5.71
C LYS A 515 8.96 -48.44 -6.50
N ALA A 516 9.07 -49.69 -6.97
CA ALA A 516 8.01 -50.37 -7.72
C ALA A 516 6.76 -50.59 -6.84
N ILE A 517 6.93 -51.04 -5.60
CA ILE A 517 5.82 -51.23 -4.66
C ILE A 517 5.13 -49.89 -4.32
N GLU A 518 5.90 -48.82 -4.14
CA GLU A 518 5.33 -47.48 -3.91
C GLU A 518 4.51 -46.98 -5.11
N ALA A 519 5.03 -47.19 -6.33
CA ALA A 519 4.33 -46.85 -7.57
C ALA A 519 3.06 -47.69 -7.76
N LEU A 520 3.12 -49.01 -7.57
CA LEU A 520 1.95 -49.89 -7.65
C LEU A 520 0.85 -49.49 -6.67
N LYS A 521 1.22 -49.07 -5.46
CA LYS A 521 0.26 -48.55 -4.46
C LYS A 521 -0.39 -47.22 -4.90
N ARG A 522 0.33 -46.34 -5.62
CA ARG A 522 -0.27 -45.15 -6.25
C ARG A 522 -1.25 -45.54 -7.35
N MET A 523 -0.87 -46.49 -8.21
CA MET A 523 -1.70 -46.96 -9.33
C MET A 523 -2.95 -47.71 -8.88
N GLU A 524 -2.97 -48.30 -7.68
CA GLU A 524 -4.21 -48.86 -7.09
C GLU A 524 -5.29 -47.81 -6.82
N SER A 525 -4.89 -46.55 -6.62
CA SER A 525 -5.81 -45.42 -6.47
C SER A 525 -6.20 -44.74 -7.80
N TRP A 526 -5.65 -45.22 -8.92
CA TRP A 526 -5.96 -44.69 -10.25
C TRP A 526 -7.36 -45.12 -10.68
N ASN A 527 -8.24 -44.14 -10.82
CA ASN A 527 -9.55 -44.33 -11.42
C ASN A 527 -9.95 -43.08 -12.20
N LEU A 528 -9.83 -43.15 -13.53
CA LEU A 528 -10.12 -42.02 -14.41
C LEU A 528 -11.62 -41.86 -14.71
N PHE A 529 -12.37 -42.96 -14.66
CA PHE A 529 -13.78 -43.03 -15.03
C PHE A 529 -14.58 -43.81 -13.96
N SER A 530 -14.82 -43.22 -12.79
CA SER A 530 -15.65 -43.86 -11.77
C SER A 530 -17.13 -43.87 -12.21
N ASP A 531 -17.73 -45.06 -12.28
CA ASP A 531 -19.17 -45.25 -12.59
C ASP A 531 -20.11 -44.84 -11.44
N THR A 532 -19.57 -44.51 -10.27
CA THR A 532 -20.32 -43.95 -9.15
C THR A 532 -20.30 -42.42 -9.23
N TYR A 533 -21.46 -41.82 -9.51
CA TYR A 533 -21.76 -40.41 -9.21
C TYR A 533 -21.77 -40.19 -7.68
N GLU A 534 -20.65 -40.44 -7.01
CA GLU A 534 -20.42 -39.79 -5.73
C GLU A 534 -20.04 -38.34 -6.06
N GLU A 535 -20.59 -37.39 -5.31
CA GLU A 535 -20.19 -35.97 -5.28
C GLU A 535 -18.74 -35.83 -4.75
N LEU A 536 -17.80 -36.62 -5.26
CA LEU A 536 -16.39 -36.42 -5.06
C LEU A 536 -16.05 -35.09 -5.73
N GLN A 537 -15.82 -34.09 -4.88
CA GLN A 537 -15.44 -32.74 -5.22
C GLN A 537 -14.40 -32.75 -6.36
N ASN A 538 -14.86 -32.36 -7.55
CA ASN A 538 -14.06 -32.25 -8.77
C ASN A 538 -13.08 -31.07 -8.64
N TYR A 539 -12.08 -31.21 -7.76
CA TYR A 539 -10.94 -30.32 -7.69
C TYR A 539 -10.06 -30.54 -8.92
N THR A 540 -10.34 -29.82 -10.00
CA THR A 540 -9.46 -29.82 -11.19
C THR A 540 -8.33 -28.83 -10.96
N VAL A 541 -7.12 -29.12 -11.48
CA VAL A 541 -5.96 -28.20 -11.46
C VAL A 541 -6.36 -26.81 -11.95
N ALA A 542 -7.26 -26.74 -12.94
CA ALA A 542 -7.79 -25.50 -13.47
C ALA A 542 -8.53 -24.66 -12.42
N ARG A 543 -9.40 -25.27 -11.61
CA ARG A 543 -10.10 -24.57 -10.52
C ARG A 543 -9.12 -24.04 -9.47
N ASP A 544 -8.16 -24.87 -9.06
CA ASP A 544 -7.14 -24.46 -8.08
C ASP A 544 -6.21 -23.37 -8.65
N THR A 545 -5.84 -23.45 -9.93
CA THR A 545 -5.04 -22.41 -10.61
C THR A 545 -5.80 -21.09 -10.68
N PHE A 546 -7.09 -21.13 -11.03
CA PHE A 546 -7.94 -19.95 -11.05
C PHE A 546 -8.05 -19.32 -9.66
N LEU A 547 -8.33 -20.13 -8.63
CA LEU A 547 -8.47 -19.66 -7.25
C LEU A 547 -7.16 -19.12 -6.68
N ALA A 548 -6.02 -19.73 -7.01
CA ALA A 548 -4.70 -19.24 -6.63
C ALA A 548 -4.42 -17.86 -7.25
N HIS A 549 -4.70 -17.69 -8.53
CA HIS A 549 -4.49 -16.42 -9.24
C HIS A 549 -5.47 -15.34 -8.75
N LEU A 550 -6.73 -15.70 -8.50
CA LEU A 550 -7.72 -14.82 -7.88
C LEU A 550 -7.30 -14.40 -6.46
N GLY A 551 -6.84 -15.34 -5.64
CA GLY A 551 -6.33 -15.07 -4.30
C GLY A 551 -5.14 -14.11 -4.32
N ALA A 552 -4.19 -14.30 -5.25
CA ALA A 552 -3.06 -13.39 -5.44
C ALA A 552 -3.52 -11.99 -5.87
N THR A 553 -4.49 -11.90 -6.78
CA THR A 553 -5.07 -10.62 -7.24
C THR A 553 -5.75 -9.88 -6.10
N LEU A 554 -6.54 -10.57 -5.28
CA LEU A 554 -7.26 -9.96 -4.15
C LEU A 554 -6.31 -9.58 -3.01
N TRP A 555 -5.27 -10.37 -2.75
CA TRP A 555 -4.19 -10.01 -1.83
C TRP A 555 -3.48 -8.73 -2.29
N GLY A 556 -3.12 -8.64 -3.57
CA GLY A 556 -2.56 -7.42 -4.16
C GLY A 556 -3.52 -6.24 -4.04
N SER A 557 -4.81 -6.46 -4.24
CA SER A 557 -5.84 -5.43 -4.12
C SER A 557 -5.97 -4.88 -2.70
N MET A 558 -5.92 -5.74 -1.67
CA MET A 558 -5.88 -5.30 -0.28
C MET A 558 -4.64 -4.44 -0.01
N ARG A 559 -3.47 -4.87 -0.51
CA ARG A 559 -2.21 -4.17 -0.31
C ARG A 559 -2.12 -2.82 -1.03
N HIS A 560 -2.62 -2.72 -2.26
CA HIS A 560 -2.47 -1.54 -3.11
C HIS A 560 -3.63 -0.54 -2.97
N VAL A 561 -4.86 -1.00 -2.72
CA VAL A 561 -6.05 -0.13 -2.63
C VAL A 561 -6.39 0.19 -1.19
N ILE A 562 -6.41 -0.83 -0.32
CA ILE A 562 -6.92 -0.69 1.05
C ILE A 562 -5.81 -0.29 2.00
N SER A 563 -4.62 -0.91 1.97
CA SER A 563 -3.50 -0.57 2.87
C SER A 563 -2.22 -0.19 2.10
N PRO A 564 -2.26 0.84 1.23
CA PRO A 564 -1.08 1.26 0.48
C PRO A 564 0.05 1.73 1.39
N SER A 565 1.29 1.65 0.88
CA SER A 565 2.43 2.30 1.50
C SER A 565 2.30 3.82 1.39
N ILE A 566 2.91 4.54 2.34
CA ILE A 566 2.98 6.01 2.32
C ILE A 566 4.40 6.48 2.08
N ALA A 567 4.60 7.76 1.75
CA ALA A 567 5.92 8.36 1.68
C ALA A 567 6.61 8.36 3.05
N ASP A 568 7.94 8.29 3.05
CA ASP A 568 8.72 8.48 4.27
C ASP A 568 8.55 9.91 4.82
N GLY A 569 8.21 9.99 6.10
CA GLY A 569 7.85 11.24 6.77
C GLY A 569 6.90 11.00 7.96
N ALA A 570 6.77 12.03 8.80
CA ALA A 570 5.70 12.11 9.79
C ALA A 570 4.65 13.13 9.32
N PHE A 571 3.41 12.67 9.22
CA PHE A 571 2.28 13.49 8.81
C PHE A 571 1.34 13.66 9.99
N HIS A 572 1.32 14.86 10.57
CA HIS A 572 0.47 15.17 11.72
C HIS A 572 -0.88 15.75 11.28
N HIS A 573 -1.92 15.51 12.08
CA HIS A 573 -3.22 16.14 11.88
C HIS A 573 -3.20 17.60 12.35
N TYR A 574 -3.68 18.51 11.49
CA TYR A 574 -3.91 19.91 11.82
C TYR A 574 -5.36 20.30 11.52
N GLU A 575 -5.97 21.11 12.39
CA GLU A 575 -7.36 21.56 12.23
C GLU A 575 -7.53 22.54 11.05
N LYS A 576 -6.51 23.34 10.76
CA LYS A 576 -6.52 24.35 9.71
C LYS A 576 -5.36 24.13 8.76
N ILE A 577 -5.64 24.11 7.46
CA ILE A 577 -4.63 23.99 6.41
C ILE A 577 -4.64 25.28 5.60
N SER A 578 -3.51 25.98 5.59
CA SER A 578 -3.33 27.25 4.89
C SER A 578 -2.50 27.06 3.62
N PHE A 579 -3.17 26.96 2.48
CA PHE A 579 -2.53 26.89 1.17
C PHE A 579 -2.06 28.29 0.73
N GLN A 580 -0.77 28.41 0.44
CA GLN A 580 -0.15 29.64 -0.06
C GLN A 580 0.22 29.44 -1.54
N LEU A 581 -0.57 30.01 -2.43
CA LEU A 581 -0.44 29.86 -3.88
C LEU A 581 0.46 30.98 -4.42
N PHE A 582 1.69 30.66 -4.80
CA PHE A 582 2.64 31.59 -5.42
C PHE A 582 2.66 31.37 -6.95
N PHE A 583 1.94 32.20 -7.69
CA PHE A 583 1.95 32.19 -9.16
C PHE A 583 3.14 32.98 -9.69
N ILE A 584 4.08 32.28 -10.33
CA ILE A 584 5.33 32.84 -10.84
C ILE A 584 5.26 32.94 -12.36
N THR A 585 5.47 34.15 -12.89
CA THR A 585 5.40 34.47 -14.33
C THR A 585 6.68 35.14 -14.82
N GLN A 586 7.00 35.00 -16.12
CA GLN A 586 8.15 35.69 -16.71
C GLN A 586 7.93 37.21 -16.80
N GLU A 587 6.79 37.60 -17.36
CA GLU A 587 6.42 39.00 -17.61
C GLU A 587 5.36 39.50 -16.63
N LYS A 588 5.31 40.83 -16.44
CA LYS A 588 4.38 41.46 -15.51
C LYS A 588 2.93 41.31 -15.95
N VAL A 589 2.17 40.51 -15.20
CA VAL A 589 0.72 40.39 -15.35
C VAL A 589 0.01 41.43 -14.49
N ARG A 590 -0.72 42.36 -15.11
CA ARG A 590 -1.38 43.49 -14.40
C ARG A 590 -2.52 43.07 -13.45
N ASN A 591 -3.09 41.86 -13.60
CA ASN A 591 -4.22 41.39 -12.79
C ASN A 591 -4.22 39.86 -12.68
N ILE A 592 -4.35 39.32 -11.46
CA ILE A 592 -4.40 37.88 -11.17
C ILE A 592 -5.52 37.17 -11.96
N LYS A 593 -6.62 37.89 -12.26
CA LYS A 593 -7.75 37.37 -13.07
C LYS A 593 -7.38 37.04 -14.52
N LYS A 594 -6.23 37.52 -15.01
CA LYS A 594 -5.74 37.27 -16.37
C LYS A 594 -4.77 36.09 -16.46
N LEU A 595 -4.44 35.44 -15.35
CA LEU A 595 -3.59 34.26 -15.38
C LEU A 595 -4.31 33.11 -16.10
N PRO A 596 -3.59 32.29 -16.89
CA PRO A 596 -4.16 31.13 -17.59
C PRO A 596 -4.42 29.95 -16.63
N VAL A 597 -4.93 30.23 -15.43
CA VAL A 597 -5.09 29.27 -14.34
C VAL A 597 -6.56 29.19 -13.93
N ASP A 598 -7.09 27.98 -13.78
CA ASP A 598 -8.43 27.76 -13.25
C ASP A 598 -8.40 27.73 -11.72
N ARG A 599 -8.57 28.90 -11.12
CA ARG A 599 -8.46 29.08 -9.65
C ARG A 599 -9.56 28.36 -8.89
N ASN A 600 -10.78 28.32 -9.43
CA ASN A 600 -11.89 27.63 -8.78
C ASN A 600 -11.59 26.13 -8.73
N ALA A 601 -11.20 25.54 -9.86
CA ALA A 601 -10.84 24.13 -9.91
C ALA A 601 -9.67 23.77 -8.96
N ILE A 602 -8.67 24.65 -8.81
CA ILE A 602 -7.57 24.44 -7.87
C ILE A 602 -8.05 24.51 -6.42
N MET A 603 -8.85 25.52 -6.06
CA MET A 603 -9.35 25.67 -4.68
C MET A 603 -10.32 24.54 -4.30
N ASP A 604 -11.22 24.17 -5.21
CA ASP A 604 -12.15 23.06 -5.02
C ASP A 604 -11.39 21.73 -4.92
N GLY A 605 -10.39 21.52 -5.79
CA GLY A 605 -9.48 20.39 -5.75
C GLY A 605 -8.71 20.28 -4.44
N LEU A 606 -8.03 21.33 -4.01
CA LEU A 606 -7.26 21.33 -2.76
C LEU A 606 -8.17 21.14 -1.53
N SER A 607 -9.38 21.70 -1.57
CA SER A 607 -10.38 21.50 -0.51
C SER A 607 -10.88 20.05 -0.46
N SER A 608 -10.96 19.37 -1.60
CA SER A 608 -11.35 17.95 -1.67
C SER A 608 -10.34 16.98 -1.03
N LEU A 609 -9.07 17.40 -0.89
CA LEU A 609 -8.03 16.63 -0.20
C LEU A 609 -8.23 16.61 1.33
N LEU A 610 -8.95 17.60 1.85
CA LEU A 610 -9.09 17.81 3.28
C LEU A 610 -10.17 16.91 3.88
N LEU A 611 -9.88 16.39 5.07
CA LEU A 611 -10.87 15.66 5.84
C LEU A 611 -11.95 16.63 6.35
N SER A 612 -13.15 16.12 6.62
CA SER A 612 -14.27 16.93 7.12
C SER A 612 -14.00 17.63 8.47
N SER A 613 -12.98 17.17 9.22
CA SER A 613 -12.50 17.82 10.45
C SER A 613 -11.59 19.02 10.20
N GLN A 614 -11.07 19.20 8.99
CA GLN A 614 -10.09 20.22 8.63
C GLN A 614 -10.74 21.38 7.88
N LYS A 615 -10.16 22.59 8.01
CA LYS A 615 -10.65 23.79 7.34
C LYS A 615 -9.60 24.35 6.37
N PRO A 616 -9.93 24.57 5.09
CA PRO A 616 -9.03 25.20 4.15
C PRO A 616 -8.97 26.72 4.38
N MET A 617 -7.78 27.28 4.22
CA MET A 617 -7.52 28.71 4.08
C MET A 617 -6.65 28.91 2.84
N PHE A 618 -6.94 29.94 2.04
CA PHE A 618 -6.22 30.22 0.81
C PHE A 618 -5.62 31.62 0.84
N SER A 619 -4.37 31.72 0.39
CA SER A 619 -3.68 32.97 0.13
C SER A 619 -3.07 32.90 -1.27
N GLU A 620 -3.26 33.96 -2.07
CA GLU A 620 -2.76 34.03 -3.45
C GLU A 620 -1.73 35.15 -3.57
N HIS A 621 -0.59 34.83 -4.17
CA HIS A 621 0.50 35.74 -4.43
C HIS A 621 0.92 35.63 -5.89
N VAL A 622 1.18 36.77 -6.54
CA VAL A 622 1.73 36.80 -7.91
C VAL A 622 3.13 37.36 -7.84
N LEU A 623 4.09 36.60 -8.33
CA LEU A 623 5.49 36.96 -8.41
C LEU A 623 5.94 36.97 -9.87
N THR A 624 6.84 37.89 -10.19
CA THR A 624 7.33 38.10 -11.55
C THR A 624 8.85 38.02 -11.58
N LEU A 625 9.38 37.11 -12.39
CA LEU A 625 10.82 36.89 -12.51
C LEU A 625 11.56 38.14 -13.00
N SER A 626 10.92 39.01 -13.77
CA SER A 626 11.50 40.28 -14.22
C SER A 626 11.65 41.34 -13.13
N GLU A 627 10.90 41.24 -12.03
CA GLU A 627 10.92 42.23 -10.94
C GLU A 627 11.76 41.75 -9.74
N ASP A 628 11.87 40.44 -9.53
CA ASP A 628 12.64 39.83 -8.46
C ASP A 628 13.91 39.13 -9.02
N PRO A 629 15.09 39.79 -8.96
CA PRO A 629 16.33 39.21 -9.48
C PRO A 629 16.78 37.97 -8.71
N ALA A 630 16.39 37.83 -7.43
CA ALA A 630 16.78 36.71 -6.60
C ALA A 630 15.96 35.47 -6.94
N LEU A 631 14.65 35.62 -7.16
CA LEU A 631 13.79 34.56 -7.68
C LEU A 631 14.18 34.17 -9.12
N ALA A 632 14.52 35.14 -9.97
CA ALA A 632 15.02 34.88 -11.32
C ALA A 632 16.32 34.07 -11.31
N MET A 633 17.24 34.39 -10.41
CA MET A 633 18.46 33.62 -10.20
C MET A 633 18.13 32.19 -9.75
N ALA A 634 17.24 32.02 -8.77
CA ALA A 634 16.81 30.71 -8.30
C ALA A 634 16.26 29.84 -9.44
N PHE A 635 15.35 30.39 -10.24
CA PHE A 635 14.79 29.73 -11.42
C PHE A 635 15.87 29.37 -12.45
N SER A 636 16.76 30.32 -12.78
CA SER A 636 17.81 30.08 -13.78
C SER A 636 18.82 29.04 -13.32
N VAL A 637 19.15 28.99 -12.03
CA VAL A 637 20.11 28.03 -11.46
C VAL A 637 19.51 26.64 -11.36
N ALA A 638 18.20 26.52 -11.14
CA ALA A 638 17.50 25.23 -11.09
C ALA A 638 17.17 24.65 -12.48
N ARG A 639 17.11 25.49 -13.53
CA ARG A 639 16.78 25.04 -14.88
C ARG A 639 17.87 24.14 -15.48
N ARG A 640 17.47 22.99 -16.00
CA ARG A 640 18.31 21.97 -16.64
C ARG A 640 17.68 21.50 -17.93
N ALA A 641 18.46 20.80 -18.75
CA ALA A 641 17.96 20.09 -19.92
C ALA A 641 18.53 18.68 -19.91
N ALA A 642 17.67 17.69 -20.07
CA ALA A 642 18.06 16.29 -20.16
C ALA A 642 17.44 15.68 -21.41
N ALA A 643 18.18 14.75 -22.02
CA ALA A 643 17.64 13.97 -23.11
C ALA A 643 17.01 12.69 -22.57
N VAL A 644 15.70 12.59 -22.68
CA VAL A 644 14.91 11.47 -22.18
C VAL A 644 14.67 10.47 -23.32
N PRO A 645 15.06 9.19 -23.13
CA PRO A 645 14.67 8.14 -24.04
C PRO A 645 13.19 7.80 -23.89
N LEU A 646 12.44 7.84 -24.99
CA LEU A 646 11.05 7.39 -25.07
C LEU A 646 10.99 6.20 -26.03
N LEU A 647 10.46 5.08 -25.56
CA LEU A 647 10.05 3.98 -26.43
C LEU A 647 8.59 4.19 -26.80
N LEU A 648 8.32 4.37 -28.08
CA LEU A 648 6.96 4.47 -28.58
C LEU A 648 6.34 3.07 -28.68
N VAL A 649 5.01 3.00 -28.66
CA VAL A 649 4.28 1.72 -28.69
C VAL A 649 4.55 0.90 -29.96
N ASN A 650 4.95 1.57 -31.05
CA ASN A 650 5.38 0.93 -32.29
C ASN A 650 6.80 0.30 -32.20
N GLY A 651 7.41 0.27 -31.02
CA GLY A 651 8.76 -0.25 -30.78
C GLY A 651 9.89 0.68 -31.23
N THR A 652 9.56 1.90 -31.71
CA THR A 652 10.59 2.86 -32.14
C THR A 652 11.14 3.64 -30.97
N TYR A 653 12.46 3.79 -30.94
CA TYR A 653 13.15 4.61 -29.96
C TYR A 653 13.23 6.06 -30.43
N ARG A 654 12.74 6.99 -29.61
CA ARG A 654 12.85 8.43 -29.83
C ARG A 654 13.54 9.09 -28.65
N LYS A 655 14.60 9.85 -28.93
CA LYS A 655 15.26 10.69 -27.92
C LYS A 655 14.67 12.10 -28.01
N THR A 656 14.03 12.57 -26.96
CA THR A 656 13.50 13.94 -26.87
C THR A 656 14.29 14.71 -25.81
N ILE A 657 14.54 15.99 -26.05
CA ILE A 657 15.21 16.86 -25.07
C ILE A 657 14.13 17.57 -24.29
N HIS A 658 14.08 17.37 -22.98
CA HIS A 658 13.17 18.05 -22.07
C HIS A 658 13.94 19.07 -21.24
N THR A 659 13.42 20.29 -21.20
CA THR A 659 13.77 21.30 -20.21
C THR A 659 13.02 21.03 -18.92
N TYR A 660 13.73 21.02 -17.79
CA TYR A 660 13.13 20.76 -16.49
C TYR A 660 13.73 21.62 -15.38
N LEU A 661 12.99 21.79 -14.29
CA LEU A 661 13.46 22.35 -13.03
C LEU A 661 13.93 21.23 -12.12
N ASP A 662 15.16 21.34 -11.63
CA ASP A 662 15.67 20.51 -10.56
C ASP A 662 15.03 20.96 -9.23
N SER A 663 14.16 20.12 -8.67
CA SER A 663 13.37 20.46 -7.49
C SER A 663 14.24 20.67 -6.26
N SER A 664 15.28 19.86 -6.08
CA SER A 664 16.20 19.94 -4.93
C SER A 664 17.01 21.23 -4.91
N ILE A 665 17.52 21.65 -6.07
CA ILE A 665 18.27 22.89 -6.22
C ILE A 665 17.33 24.08 -6.02
N LEU A 666 16.12 24.02 -6.60
CA LEU A 666 15.14 25.10 -6.49
C LEU A 666 14.69 25.29 -5.03
N GLN A 667 14.39 24.20 -4.32
CA GLN A 667 14.04 24.20 -2.90
C GLN A 667 15.08 24.94 -2.07
N TYR A 668 16.35 24.56 -2.24
CA TYR A 668 17.47 25.17 -1.52
C TYR A 668 17.57 26.68 -1.78
N GLN A 669 17.37 27.13 -3.02
CA GLN A 669 17.40 28.56 -3.33
C GLN A 669 16.19 29.31 -2.75
N LEU A 670 14.98 28.75 -2.86
CA LEU A 670 13.76 29.38 -2.33
C LEU A 670 13.78 29.50 -0.81
N GLN A 671 14.31 28.50 -0.10
CA GLN A 671 14.47 28.54 1.36
C GLN A 671 15.36 29.71 1.79
N ARG A 672 16.48 29.94 1.08
CA ARG A 672 17.37 31.07 1.36
C ARG A 672 16.71 32.43 1.13
N LEU A 673 15.76 32.53 0.20
CA LEU A 673 14.97 33.74 0.00
C LEU A 673 13.96 33.95 1.12
N ASN A 674 13.43 32.87 1.68
CA ASN A 674 12.44 32.91 2.75
C ASN A 674 13.02 33.35 4.11
N ASP A 675 14.29 33.03 4.39
CA ASP A 675 15.02 33.49 5.59
C ASP A 675 15.08 35.03 5.69
N HIS A 676 14.94 35.73 4.57
CA HIS A 676 14.88 37.20 4.50
C HIS A 676 13.46 37.78 4.64
N GLY A 677 12.45 36.97 4.96
CA GLY A 677 11.10 37.40 5.36
C GLY A 677 10.11 37.69 4.22
N SER A 678 10.52 37.54 2.95
CA SER A 678 9.68 37.91 1.80
C SER A 678 8.65 36.83 1.39
N LEU A 679 8.79 35.59 1.87
CA LEU A 679 7.97 34.43 1.49
C LEU A 679 7.32 33.73 2.70
N LYS A 680 7.39 34.35 3.89
CA LYS A 680 6.93 33.72 5.14
C LYS A 680 5.44 33.98 5.32
N GLY A 681 4.68 32.90 5.49
CA GLY A 681 3.25 32.95 5.76
C GLY A 681 2.90 33.68 7.06
N SER A 682 1.68 34.21 7.12
CA SER A 682 1.18 34.95 8.28
C SER A 682 0.94 34.08 9.53
N HIS A 683 1.00 32.75 9.43
CA HIS A 683 0.57 31.79 10.45
C HIS A 683 1.61 30.73 10.81
N ALA A 684 2.87 30.85 10.36
CA ALA A 684 3.94 29.86 10.52
C ALA A 684 4.24 29.40 11.96
N ASN A 685 3.77 30.13 12.98
CA ASN A 685 4.03 29.86 14.40
C ASN A 685 2.83 29.29 15.18
N SER A 686 1.71 28.98 14.52
CA SER A 686 0.52 28.46 15.19
C SER A 686 0.49 26.92 15.19
N ARG A 687 0.38 26.32 16.40
CA ARG A 687 0.37 24.86 16.60
C ARG A 687 -0.81 24.14 15.91
N SER A 688 -1.86 24.85 15.52
CA SER A 688 -3.08 24.26 14.93
C SER A 688 -3.22 24.48 13.42
N THR A 689 -2.25 25.15 12.79
CA THR A 689 -2.29 25.52 11.38
C THR A 689 -1.07 24.97 10.64
N LEU A 690 -1.29 24.14 9.62
CA LEU A 690 -0.24 23.75 8.68
C LEU A 690 -0.20 24.77 7.53
N GLU A 691 0.97 25.33 7.25
CA GLU A 691 1.18 26.16 6.06
C GLU A 691 1.74 25.29 4.92
N VAL A 692 1.11 25.39 3.74
CA VAL A 692 1.48 24.60 2.56
C VAL A 692 1.80 25.56 1.41
N PRO A 693 3.09 25.91 1.20
CA PRO A 693 3.49 26.76 0.09
C PRO A 693 3.52 25.99 -1.23
N ILE A 694 2.78 26.49 -2.22
CA ILE A 694 2.67 25.94 -3.57
C ILE A 694 3.24 26.96 -4.55
N PHE A 695 4.41 26.66 -5.11
CA PHE A 695 5.07 27.48 -6.12
C PHE A 695 4.67 27.02 -7.52
N TRP A 696 3.89 27.84 -8.21
CA TRP A 696 3.32 27.54 -9.51
C TRP A 696 4.01 28.36 -10.60
N PHE A 697 4.91 27.73 -11.36
CA PHE A 697 5.67 28.36 -12.44
C PHE A 697 4.90 28.29 -13.75
N ILE A 698 4.55 29.45 -14.31
CA ILE A 698 3.88 29.58 -15.61
C ILE A 698 4.93 30.04 -16.63
N HIS A 699 5.20 29.20 -17.63
CA HIS A 699 6.25 29.40 -18.62
C HIS A 699 5.73 29.22 -20.05
N GLY A 700 6.29 29.97 -21.01
CA GLY A 700 5.92 29.82 -22.42
C GLY A 700 6.41 28.51 -23.04
N GLU A 701 7.66 28.12 -22.73
CA GLU A 701 8.27 26.89 -23.22
C GLU A 701 7.86 25.66 -22.37
N PRO A 702 7.80 24.45 -22.95
CA PRO A 702 7.47 23.23 -22.22
C PRO A 702 8.50 22.94 -21.12
N LEU A 703 8.04 22.96 -19.88
CA LEU A 703 8.85 22.79 -18.67
C LEU A 703 8.31 21.66 -17.82
N LEU A 704 9.20 20.79 -17.33
CA LEU A 704 8.90 19.72 -16.39
C LEU A 704 9.62 19.94 -15.04
N VAL A 705 9.33 19.12 -14.05
CA VAL A 705 10.06 18.99 -12.78
C VAL A 705 10.75 17.64 -12.78
N ASP A 706 12.03 17.60 -12.42
CA ASP A 706 12.84 16.38 -12.32
C ASP A 706 12.67 15.43 -13.53
N LYS A 707 12.75 15.98 -14.75
CA LYS A 707 12.68 15.31 -16.06
C LYS A 707 11.30 14.75 -16.46
N HIS A 708 10.46 14.32 -15.52
CA HIS A 708 9.24 13.54 -15.81
C HIS A 708 7.96 14.06 -15.18
N TYR A 709 8.02 14.96 -14.19
CA TYR A 709 6.86 15.36 -13.42
C TYR A 709 6.33 16.73 -13.83
N GLN A 710 5.02 16.96 -13.69
CA GLN A 710 4.43 18.29 -13.80
C GLN A 710 4.35 19.00 -12.44
N ALA A 711 4.35 18.21 -11.37
CA ALA A 711 4.37 18.70 -10.01
C ALA A 711 5.15 17.74 -9.12
N LYS A 712 5.84 18.26 -8.12
CA LYS A 712 6.59 17.47 -7.15
C LYS A 712 6.35 17.98 -5.74
N ALA A 713 6.05 17.05 -4.84
CA ALA A 713 6.03 17.28 -3.41
C ALA A 713 7.45 17.22 -2.87
N LEU A 714 7.81 18.22 -2.06
CA LEU A 714 9.02 18.23 -1.25
C LEU A 714 8.62 18.25 0.23
N SER A 715 9.62 18.18 1.11
CA SER A 715 9.38 18.12 2.56
C SER A 715 8.67 19.35 3.13
N ASP A 716 8.85 20.54 2.53
CA ASP A 716 8.34 21.82 3.05
C ASP A 716 7.58 22.65 2.01
N MET A 717 7.53 22.23 0.75
CA MET A 717 6.87 22.97 -0.32
C MET A 717 6.43 22.06 -1.48
N ILE A 718 5.57 22.60 -2.36
CA ILE A 718 5.14 21.95 -3.60
C ILE A 718 5.55 22.81 -4.78
N ILE A 719 6.14 22.19 -5.80
CA ILE A 719 6.50 22.85 -7.06
C ILE A 719 5.57 22.34 -8.15
N VAL A 720 4.95 23.26 -8.90
CA VAL A 720 4.10 22.96 -10.06
C VAL A 720 4.61 23.75 -11.26
N VAL A 721 4.66 23.12 -12.43
CA VAL A 721 5.00 23.78 -13.70
C VAL A 721 3.83 23.70 -14.67
N GLN A 722 3.53 24.82 -15.30
CA GLN A 722 2.51 24.97 -16.32
C GLN A 722 3.14 25.59 -17.57
N SER A 723 2.85 25.02 -18.73
CA SER A 723 3.37 25.47 -20.02
C SER A 723 2.23 25.88 -20.98
N GLU A 724 2.52 26.63 -22.05
CA GLU A 724 1.50 26.98 -23.06
C GLU A 724 1.12 25.81 -23.97
N ASP A 725 2.06 24.91 -24.23
CA ASP A 725 1.84 23.68 -25.00
C ASP A 725 0.73 22.83 -24.38
N SER A 726 -0.19 22.33 -25.21
CA SER A 726 -1.37 21.59 -24.73
C SER A 726 -1.02 20.19 -24.24
N SER A 727 -0.15 19.47 -24.96
CA SER A 727 0.07 18.04 -24.73
C SER A 727 1.50 17.59 -25.05
N LEU A 728 2.07 16.75 -24.19
CA LEU A 728 3.35 16.08 -24.41
C LEU A 728 3.17 14.55 -24.35
N GLU A 729 3.81 13.82 -25.26
CA GLU A 729 3.82 12.35 -25.23
C GLU A 729 4.61 11.83 -24.01
N GLY A 730 3.95 11.05 -23.17
CA GLY A 730 4.54 10.41 -21.99
C GLY A 730 5.18 9.05 -22.29
N HIS A 731 5.84 8.49 -21.27
CA HIS A 731 6.48 7.17 -21.32
C HIS A 731 5.53 6.00 -21.00
N LEU A 732 4.29 6.32 -20.63
CA LEU A 732 3.25 5.36 -20.27
C LEU A 732 2.35 5.12 -21.49
N HIS A 733 1.87 3.88 -21.62
CA HIS A 733 0.92 3.48 -22.64
C HIS A 733 -0.36 2.96 -22.02
N CYS A 734 -1.38 2.93 -22.86
CA CYS A 734 -2.66 2.37 -22.55
C CYS A 734 -3.33 1.86 -23.82
N ASN A 735 -3.72 0.58 -23.82
CA ASN A 735 -4.41 -0.10 -24.91
C ASN A 735 -3.77 0.13 -26.29
N GLY A 736 -2.44 0.13 -26.35
CA GLY A 736 -1.69 0.34 -27.60
C GLY A 736 -1.40 1.82 -27.97
N HIS A 737 -1.80 2.77 -27.14
CA HIS A 737 -1.57 4.21 -27.37
C HIS A 737 -0.72 4.85 -26.28
N SER A 738 0.15 5.79 -26.66
CA SER A 738 0.91 6.61 -25.68
C SER A 738 -0.01 7.59 -24.97
N LEU A 739 0.17 7.71 -23.66
CA LEU A 739 -0.59 8.67 -22.85
C LEU A 739 -0.03 10.08 -23.01
N LEU A 740 -0.94 11.05 -23.14
CA LEU A 740 -0.60 12.46 -23.32
C LEU A 740 -0.70 13.20 -21.98
N TRP A 741 0.34 13.96 -21.65
CA TRP A 741 0.40 14.81 -20.48
C TRP A 741 -0.11 16.21 -20.82
N ASN A 742 -1.15 16.67 -20.14
CA ASN A 742 -1.66 18.04 -20.31
C ASN A 742 -0.77 19.04 -19.55
N LEU A 743 0.10 19.76 -20.26
CA LEU A 743 1.02 20.75 -19.64
C LEU A 743 0.34 22.09 -19.36
N ARG A 744 -0.77 22.38 -20.03
CA ARG A 744 -1.52 23.63 -19.89
C ARG A 744 -2.37 23.67 -18.63
N ARG A 745 -2.83 22.52 -18.12
CA ARG A 745 -3.66 22.39 -16.92
C ARG A 745 -3.18 21.26 -16.00
N PRO A 746 -2.07 21.44 -15.28
CA PRO A 746 -1.48 20.42 -14.41
C PRO A 746 -2.23 20.27 -13.06
N ILE A 747 -3.56 20.44 -13.02
CA ILE A 747 -4.35 20.41 -11.78
C ILE A 747 -4.26 19.04 -11.11
N LYS A 748 -4.42 17.98 -11.89
CA LYS A 748 -4.31 16.60 -11.40
C LYS A 748 -2.95 16.31 -10.77
N ALA A 749 -1.86 16.69 -11.45
CA ALA A 749 -0.51 16.52 -10.93
C ALA A 749 -0.27 17.37 -9.68
N ALA A 750 -0.77 18.61 -9.65
CA ALA A 750 -0.69 19.47 -8.48
C ALA A 750 -1.41 18.87 -7.26
N LEU A 751 -2.58 18.26 -7.46
CA LEU A 751 -3.34 17.59 -6.41
C LEU A 751 -2.69 16.29 -5.93
N ALA A 752 -2.09 15.52 -6.83
CA ALA A 752 -1.26 14.37 -6.49
C ALA A 752 -0.09 14.79 -5.58
N ALA A 753 0.68 15.80 -5.98
CA ALA A 753 1.78 16.35 -5.18
C ALA A 753 1.31 16.96 -3.85
N ALA A 754 0.17 17.65 -3.84
CA ALA A 754 -0.40 18.18 -2.60
C ALA A 754 -0.82 17.06 -1.63
N SER A 755 -1.38 15.96 -2.14
CA SER A 755 -1.75 14.80 -1.32
C SER A 755 -0.53 14.05 -0.76
N GLU A 756 0.56 13.97 -1.51
CA GLU A 756 1.87 13.44 -1.05
C GLU A 756 2.44 14.34 0.07
N HIS A 757 2.42 15.66 -0.11
CA HIS A 757 2.92 16.60 0.90
C HIS A 757 2.07 16.61 2.19
N LEU A 758 0.74 16.55 2.06
CA LEU A 758 -0.18 16.64 3.21
C LEU A 758 -0.21 15.38 4.06
N ALA A 759 -0.09 14.19 3.46
CA ALA A 759 -0.34 12.93 4.14
C ALA A 759 0.54 11.77 3.68
N GLY A 760 1.54 12.02 2.82
CA GLY A 760 2.40 10.98 2.28
C GLY A 760 1.69 10.06 1.31
N LEU A 761 0.59 10.49 0.69
CA LEU A 761 -0.12 9.65 -0.27
C LEU A 761 0.76 9.39 -1.50
N LEU A 762 0.90 8.13 -1.87
CA LEU A 762 1.68 7.70 -3.03
C LEU A 762 0.77 7.13 -4.13
N PRO A 763 1.28 7.01 -5.37
CA PRO A 763 0.58 6.27 -6.40
C PRO A 763 0.26 4.85 -5.94
N LEU A 764 -0.98 4.40 -6.16
CA LEU A 764 -1.44 3.09 -5.67
C LEU A 764 -0.70 1.91 -6.31
N HIS A 765 -0.02 2.10 -7.44
CA HIS A 765 0.85 1.05 -7.99
C HIS A 765 2.14 0.85 -7.22
N LEU A 766 2.55 1.79 -6.36
CA LEU A 766 3.83 1.76 -5.68
C LEU A 766 3.69 1.27 -4.25
N VAL A 767 4.39 0.19 -3.88
CA VAL A 767 4.38 -0.36 -2.52
C VAL A 767 5.78 -0.81 -2.11
N TYR A 768 6.15 -0.62 -0.83
CA TYR A 768 7.42 -1.11 -0.32
C TYR A 768 7.39 -2.63 -0.08
N SER A 769 8.38 -3.35 -0.61
CA SER A 769 8.56 -4.78 -0.35
C SER A 769 9.74 -5.00 0.59
N GLN A 770 9.46 -5.48 1.80
CA GLN A 770 10.49 -5.82 2.78
C GLN A 770 11.41 -6.96 2.28
N ALA A 771 10.84 -7.95 1.59
CA ALA A 771 11.59 -9.08 1.04
C ALA A 771 12.64 -8.65 0.00
N HIS A 772 12.32 -7.65 -0.83
CA HIS A 772 13.22 -7.12 -1.84
C HIS A 772 14.07 -5.94 -1.33
N GLY A 773 13.68 -5.31 -0.22
CA GLY A 773 14.30 -4.10 0.31
C GLY A 773 14.13 -2.87 -0.61
N THR A 774 13.14 -2.89 -1.50
CA THR A 774 12.88 -1.86 -2.51
C THR A 774 11.38 -1.64 -2.71
N ALA A 775 11.02 -0.50 -3.30
CA ALA A 775 9.67 -0.30 -3.81
C ALA A 775 9.43 -1.19 -5.03
N ILE A 776 8.24 -1.78 -5.11
CA ILE A 776 7.73 -2.58 -6.22
C ILE A 776 6.55 -1.87 -6.86
N GLU A 777 6.35 -2.11 -8.15
CA GLU A 777 5.25 -1.53 -8.92
C GLU A 777 4.23 -2.61 -9.29
N ASP A 778 2.94 -2.29 -9.18
CA ASP A 778 1.80 -3.07 -9.71
C ASP A 778 0.75 -2.11 -10.30
N TRP A 779 0.70 -2.06 -11.62
CA TRP A 779 -0.09 -1.08 -12.34
C TRP A 779 -1.59 -1.38 -12.39
N ILE A 780 -2.05 -2.54 -11.87
CA ILE A 780 -3.48 -2.96 -11.89
C ILE A 780 -4.38 -1.85 -11.34
N TRP A 781 -4.00 -1.21 -10.22
CA TRP A 781 -4.83 -0.23 -9.53
C TRP A 781 -4.51 1.23 -9.88
N SER A 782 -3.78 1.49 -10.97
CA SER A 782 -3.56 2.84 -11.51
C SER A 782 -4.80 3.41 -12.23
N VAL A 783 -5.99 3.13 -11.70
CA VAL A 783 -7.30 3.34 -12.35
C VAL A 783 -8.31 4.04 -11.43
N GLY A 784 -9.32 4.66 -12.04
CA GLY A 784 -10.49 5.17 -11.33
C GLY A 784 -10.33 6.57 -10.70
N CYS A 785 -11.12 6.82 -9.66
CA CYS A 785 -11.27 8.10 -8.98
C CYS A 785 -10.10 8.36 -8.02
N ASN A 786 -8.93 8.68 -8.58
CA ASN A 786 -7.74 8.97 -7.79
C ASN A 786 -6.75 9.89 -8.55
N PRO A 787 -6.13 10.91 -7.92
CA PRO A 787 -5.22 11.84 -8.60
C PRO A 787 -3.97 11.20 -9.20
N PHE A 788 -3.58 10.01 -8.73
CA PHE A 788 -2.45 9.25 -9.22
C PHE A 788 -2.81 8.27 -10.35
N SER A 789 -4.08 8.20 -10.76
CA SER A 789 -4.51 7.29 -11.80
C SER A 789 -3.83 7.69 -13.09
N VAL A 790 -3.42 6.71 -13.88
CA VAL A 790 -2.80 6.98 -15.18
C VAL A 790 -3.83 6.82 -16.30
N THR A 791 -4.91 6.10 -16.03
CA THR A 791 -5.94 5.74 -17.02
C THR A 791 -7.10 6.73 -17.08
N SER A 792 -7.39 7.46 -16.00
CA SER A 792 -8.41 8.52 -15.94
C SER A 792 -7.79 9.92 -15.98
N GLN A 793 -8.55 10.98 -16.27
CA GLN A 793 -8.08 12.38 -16.21
C GLN A 793 -8.64 13.15 -15.02
N GLY A 794 -9.62 12.57 -14.33
CA GLY A 794 -10.21 13.16 -13.13
C GLY A 794 -9.19 13.40 -12.02
N TRP A 795 -9.49 14.38 -11.18
CA TRP A 795 -8.67 14.77 -10.04
C TRP A 795 -9.39 14.65 -8.69
N HIS A 796 -10.59 14.07 -8.68
CA HIS A 796 -11.31 13.74 -7.46
C HIS A 796 -10.61 12.63 -6.70
N ILE A 797 -10.79 12.68 -5.37
CA ILE A 797 -10.31 11.68 -4.43
C ILE A 797 -11.45 10.73 -4.07
N SER A 798 -11.15 9.44 -4.07
CA SER A 798 -12.03 8.39 -3.56
C SER A 798 -12.00 8.33 -2.03
N GLN A 799 -13.05 7.75 -1.43
CA GLN A 799 -13.09 7.52 0.01
C GLN A 799 -11.96 6.61 0.48
N PHE A 800 -11.45 5.68 -0.35
CA PHE A 800 -10.24 4.91 -0.05
C PHE A 800 -9.04 5.82 0.25
N GLN A 801 -8.80 6.81 -0.61
CA GLN A 801 -7.70 7.75 -0.46
C GLN A 801 -7.93 8.70 0.72
N SER A 802 -9.16 9.19 0.92
CA SER A 802 -9.50 9.98 2.11
C SER A 802 -9.26 9.21 3.40
N ASP A 803 -9.58 7.90 3.42
CA ASP A 803 -9.34 7.03 4.57
C ASP A 803 -7.85 6.74 4.76
N THR A 804 -7.07 6.65 3.68
CA THR A 804 -5.59 6.56 3.73
C THR A 804 -4.97 7.85 4.30
N ILE A 805 -5.45 9.03 3.90
CA ILE A 805 -5.01 10.32 4.47
C ILE A 805 -5.26 10.34 5.97
N ALA A 806 -6.47 9.97 6.41
CA ALA A 806 -6.80 9.94 7.82
C ALA A 806 -5.97 8.91 8.60
N ARG A 807 -5.71 7.72 8.01
CA ARG A 807 -4.84 6.71 8.60
C ARG A 807 -3.39 7.18 8.71
N SER A 808 -2.87 7.91 7.73
CA SER A 808 -1.50 8.45 7.78
C SER A 808 -1.29 9.30 9.04
N TYR A 809 -2.26 10.17 9.37
CA TYR A 809 -2.25 10.97 10.60
C TYR A 809 -2.32 10.14 11.87
N ILE A 810 -3.22 9.14 11.90
CA ILE A 810 -3.40 8.25 13.04
C ILE A 810 -2.13 7.41 13.28
N ILE A 811 -1.58 6.82 12.22
CA ILE A 811 -0.39 5.97 12.26
C ILE A 811 0.83 6.76 12.70
N THR A 812 1.03 7.97 12.18
CA THR A 812 2.14 8.85 12.61
C THR A 812 2.09 9.05 14.12
N THR A 813 0.92 9.46 14.65
CA THR A 813 0.76 9.74 16.08
C THR A 813 0.92 8.46 16.93
N LEU A 814 0.36 7.33 16.47
CA LEU A 814 0.50 6.05 17.16
C LEU A 814 1.96 5.60 17.19
N GLU A 815 2.67 5.67 16.07
CA GLU A 815 4.08 5.27 15.97
C GLU A 815 4.97 6.12 16.90
N GLU A 816 4.81 7.45 16.87
CA GLU A 816 5.53 8.35 17.78
C GLU A 816 5.19 8.06 19.25
N SER A 817 3.93 7.76 19.55
CA SER A 817 3.52 7.39 20.91
C SER A 817 4.15 6.06 21.38
N ILE A 818 4.28 5.08 20.49
CA ILE A 818 4.95 3.79 20.75
C ILE A 818 6.43 4.04 21.01
N GLN A 819 7.10 4.82 20.15
CA GLN A 819 8.52 5.16 20.32
C GLN A 819 8.77 5.88 21.65
N LEU A 820 7.91 6.84 22.02
CA LEU A 820 7.98 7.53 23.31
C LEU A 820 7.84 6.54 24.49
N VAL A 821 6.83 5.67 24.46
CA VAL A 821 6.62 4.68 25.52
C VAL A 821 7.77 3.68 25.59
N ASN A 822 8.23 3.14 24.45
CA ASN A 822 9.36 2.21 24.39
C ASN A 822 10.64 2.87 24.90
N SER A 823 10.90 4.13 24.54
CA SER A 823 12.05 4.88 25.07
C SER A 823 11.98 5.04 26.59
N ALA A 824 10.80 5.30 27.15
CA ALA A 824 10.59 5.39 28.59
C ALA A 824 10.73 4.04 29.29
N ILE A 825 10.22 2.95 28.71
CA ILE A 825 10.41 1.59 29.22
C ILE A 825 11.89 1.24 29.22
N HIS A 826 12.62 1.55 28.15
CA HIS A 826 14.06 1.35 28.08
C HIS A 826 14.81 2.09 29.20
N LEU A 827 14.39 3.31 29.56
CA LEU A 827 14.94 4.02 30.72
C LEU A 827 14.66 3.29 32.04
N LEU A 828 13.46 2.71 32.22
CA LEU A 828 13.12 1.92 33.41
C LEU A 828 13.86 0.57 33.47
N VAL A 829 14.23 0.00 32.32
CA VAL A 829 15.08 -1.21 32.24
C VAL A 829 16.49 -0.93 32.76
N MET A 830 17.00 0.29 32.53
CA MET A 830 18.32 0.72 32.98
C MET A 830 18.38 1.05 34.49
N GLU A 831 17.24 1.28 35.14
CA GLU A 831 17.18 1.63 36.56
C GLU A 831 17.01 0.38 37.44
N HIS A 832 17.99 0.15 38.32
CA HIS A 832 18.07 -1.05 39.15
C HIS A 832 17.22 -0.98 40.43
N THR A 833 16.59 -2.11 40.77
CA THR A 833 15.76 -2.25 41.98
C THR A 833 16.59 -2.62 43.21
N MET A 834 16.65 -1.74 44.22
CA MET A 834 17.36 -1.97 45.48
C MET A 834 16.42 -1.82 46.67
N GLU A 835 16.76 -2.41 47.82
CA GLU A 835 15.92 -2.31 49.03
C GLU A 835 15.72 -0.84 49.47
N ASN A 836 16.77 -0.02 49.37
CA ASN A 836 16.75 1.39 49.75
C ASN A 836 15.85 2.26 48.86
N THR A 837 15.59 1.84 47.61
CA THR A 837 14.74 2.59 46.67
C THR A 837 13.27 2.18 46.74
N PHE A 838 12.94 1.07 47.42
CA PHE A 838 11.59 0.51 47.43
C PHE A 838 10.53 1.44 48.01
N GLN A 839 10.79 2.08 49.17
CA GLN A 839 9.81 2.98 49.80
C GLN A 839 9.51 4.22 48.95
N LEU A 840 10.52 4.74 48.26
CA LEU A 840 10.38 5.91 47.37
C LEU A 840 9.62 5.54 46.10
N PHE A 841 9.97 4.39 45.51
CA PHE A 841 9.28 3.89 44.33
C PHE A 841 7.81 3.56 44.60
N GLN A 842 7.48 3.03 45.78
CA GLN A 842 6.10 2.74 46.18
C GLN A 842 5.18 3.96 46.14
N GLY A 843 5.73 5.16 46.38
CA GLY A 843 5.00 6.43 46.23
C GLY A 843 4.71 6.80 44.77
N GLN A 844 5.49 6.30 43.82
CA GLN A 844 5.39 6.61 42.38
C GLN A 844 4.69 5.50 41.57
N GLU A 845 4.68 4.25 42.07
CA GLU A 845 4.16 3.07 41.39
C GLU A 845 2.74 3.25 40.86
N ARG A 846 1.82 3.72 41.71
CA ARG A 846 0.40 3.87 41.35
C ARG A 846 0.21 4.87 40.21
N GLU A 847 0.92 5.99 40.25
CA GLU A 847 0.81 7.01 39.23
C GLU A 847 1.43 6.52 37.91
N LEU A 848 2.60 5.89 37.97
CA LEU A 848 3.28 5.33 36.80
C LEU A 848 2.42 4.27 36.08
N VAL A 849 1.86 3.32 36.84
CA VAL A 849 0.96 2.29 36.31
C VAL A 849 -0.32 2.92 35.74
N SER A 850 -0.91 3.89 36.44
CA SER A 850 -2.12 4.58 35.96
C SER A 850 -1.87 5.34 34.65
N LYS A 851 -0.73 6.00 34.51
CA LYS A 851 -0.35 6.74 33.29
C LYS A 851 -0.11 5.79 32.12
N TYR A 852 0.59 4.67 32.36
CA TYR A 852 0.78 3.63 31.36
C TYR A 852 -0.54 3.03 30.88
N ASN A 853 -1.39 2.57 31.82
CA ASN A 853 -2.70 1.99 31.49
C ASN A 853 -3.59 3.00 30.75
N TYR A 854 -3.49 4.30 31.04
CA TYR A 854 -4.21 5.33 30.30
C TYR A 854 -3.77 5.41 28.84
N VAL A 855 -2.47 5.40 28.55
CA VAL A 855 -1.94 5.37 27.17
C VAL A 855 -2.40 4.11 26.44
N VAL A 856 -2.31 2.94 27.06
CA VAL A 856 -2.77 1.66 26.49
C VAL A 856 -4.27 1.70 26.20
N SER A 857 -5.08 2.26 27.11
CA SER A 857 -6.52 2.40 26.89
C SER A 857 -6.85 3.30 25.69
N LEU A 858 -6.04 4.35 25.46
CA LEU A 858 -6.18 5.23 24.30
C LEU A 858 -5.78 4.51 23.01
N TRP A 859 -4.68 3.75 22.99
CA TRP A 859 -4.31 2.90 21.84
C TRP A 859 -5.43 1.93 21.46
N ARG A 860 -6.02 1.22 22.44
CA ARG A 860 -7.15 0.32 22.20
C ARG A 860 -8.34 1.08 21.62
N ARG A 861 -8.69 2.23 22.19
CA ARG A 861 -9.82 3.05 21.73
C ARG A 861 -9.61 3.56 20.31
N VAL A 862 -8.40 4.04 19.98
CA VAL A 862 -8.06 4.47 18.61
C VAL A 862 -8.17 3.29 17.65
N SER A 863 -7.64 2.11 18.00
CA SER A 863 -7.74 0.90 17.17
C SER A 863 -9.20 0.48 16.93
N THR A 864 -10.04 0.45 17.98
CA THR A 864 -11.47 0.10 17.85
C THR A 864 -12.24 1.08 16.97
N VAL A 865 -12.07 2.40 17.17
CA VAL A 865 -12.77 3.42 16.38
C VAL A 865 -12.31 3.42 14.92
N THR A 866 -11.02 3.16 14.69
CA THR A 866 -10.45 2.98 13.34
C THR A 866 -11.03 1.75 12.65
N GLY A 867 -11.27 0.66 13.40
CA GLY A 867 -11.93 -0.56 12.92
C GLY A 867 -13.37 -0.38 12.45
N GLU A 868 -14.08 0.60 13.00
CA GLU A 868 -15.42 0.99 12.56
C GLU A 868 -15.38 1.96 11.36
N LEU A 869 -14.19 2.23 10.80
CA LEU A 869 -13.95 3.20 9.73
C LEU A 869 -14.42 4.63 10.08
N ARG A 870 -14.48 4.96 11.38
CA ARG A 870 -14.90 6.26 11.93
C ARG A 870 -13.70 7.16 12.18
N TYR A 871 -12.95 7.44 11.11
CA TYR A 871 -11.67 8.15 11.20
C TYR A 871 -11.78 9.53 11.85
N VAL A 872 -12.85 10.29 11.61
CA VAL A 872 -13.06 11.61 12.23
C VAL A 872 -13.10 11.54 13.76
N ASP A 873 -13.69 10.49 14.32
CA ASP A 873 -13.74 10.29 15.77
C ASP A 873 -12.39 9.83 16.33
N ALA A 874 -11.63 9.04 15.56
CA ALA A 874 -10.28 8.65 15.93
C ALA A 874 -9.30 9.84 15.95
N LEU A 875 -9.41 10.75 14.97
CA LEU A 875 -8.57 11.96 14.90
C LEU A 875 -8.68 12.84 16.16
N ARG A 876 -9.87 12.92 16.76
CA ARG A 876 -10.11 13.68 18.01
C ARG A 876 -9.36 13.11 19.22
N LEU A 877 -8.98 11.83 19.18
CA LEU A 877 -8.24 11.17 20.25
C LEU A 877 -6.72 11.39 20.15
N LEU A 878 -6.21 11.82 19.00
CA LEU A 878 -4.77 11.92 18.73
C LEU A 878 -4.07 12.92 19.65
N TYR A 879 -4.65 14.11 19.85
CA TYR A 879 -4.11 15.11 20.77
C TYR A 879 -4.04 14.58 22.21
N ILE A 880 -5.09 13.87 22.65
CA ILE A 880 -5.16 13.28 23.99
C ILE A 880 -4.11 12.19 24.14
N LEU A 881 -3.89 11.38 23.09
CA LEU A 881 -2.86 10.35 23.08
C LEU A 881 -1.46 10.96 23.19
N GLU A 882 -1.16 11.98 22.41
CA GLU A 882 0.13 12.67 22.46
C GLU A 882 0.42 13.24 23.86
N GLU A 883 -0.56 13.91 24.46
CA GLU A 883 -0.46 14.46 25.83
C GLU A 883 -0.29 13.34 26.87
N ALA A 884 -1.04 12.25 26.76
CA ALA A 884 -0.94 11.10 27.65
C ALA A 884 0.43 10.42 27.58
N SER A 885 0.96 10.21 26.36
CA SER A 885 2.28 9.62 26.15
C SER A 885 3.40 10.49 26.72
N LYS A 886 3.35 11.82 26.50
CA LYS A 886 4.30 12.75 27.14
C LYS A 886 4.18 12.71 28.67
N GLY A 887 2.95 12.69 29.20
CA GLY A 887 2.72 12.60 30.63
C GLY A 887 3.26 11.30 31.27
N PHE A 888 3.27 10.19 30.53
CA PHE A 888 3.93 8.95 30.98
C PHE A 888 5.46 9.10 31.00
N VAL A 889 6.05 9.65 29.94
CA VAL A 889 7.51 9.91 29.87
C VAL A 889 7.96 10.86 30.99
N ASP A 890 7.21 11.93 31.24
CA ASP A 890 7.49 12.87 32.33
C ASP A 890 7.46 12.19 33.70
N GLN A 891 6.49 11.29 33.91
CA GLN A 891 6.39 10.51 35.16
C GLN A 891 7.57 9.53 35.32
N VAL A 892 8.01 8.89 34.23
CA VAL A 892 9.21 8.03 34.22
C VAL A 892 10.44 8.86 34.55
N ASN A 893 10.62 10.02 33.92
CA ASN A 893 11.74 10.91 34.18
C ASN A 893 11.74 11.42 35.63
N ALA A 894 10.57 11.77 36.18
CA ALA A 894 10.43 12.15 37.59
C ALA A 894 10.80 11.01 38.53
N THR A 895 10.36 9.78 38.22
CA THR A 895 10.70 8.58 38.99
C THR A 895 12.20 8.32 38.95
N ILE A 896 12.82 8.38 37.77
CA ILE A 896 14.27 8.19 37.62
C ILE A 896 15.05 9.31 38.32
N ALA A 897 14.60 10.57 38.24
CA ALA A 897 15.24 11.68 38.95
C ALA A 897 15.24 11.48 40.48
N LEU A 898 14.26 10.77 41.03
CA LEU A 898 14.21 10.40 42.45
C LEU A 898 15.11 9.20 42.78
N LEU A 899 15.19 8.20 41.91
CA LEU A 899 15.86 6.92 42.20
C LEU A 899 17.34 6.91 41.79
N HIS A 900 17.66 7.48 40.64
CA HIS A 900 18.98 7.45 40.02
C HIS A 900 20.09 8.07 40.90
N PRO A 901 19.87 9.18 41.64
CA PRO A 901 20.87 9.71 42.56
C PRO A 901 21.21 8.74 43.70
N ILE A 902 20.21 7.98 44.19
CA ILE A 902 20.40 6.99 45.26
C ILE A 902 21.20 5.80 44.72
N HIS A 903 21.00 5.44 43.46
CA HIS A 903 21.80 4.43 42.78
C HIS A 903 23.25 4.86 42.52
N CYS A 904 23.48 6.09 42.03
CA CYS A 904 24.84 6.61 41.84
C CYS A 904 25.55 6.92 43.17
N MET A 905 24.84 7.12 44.29
CA MET A 905 25.43 7.17 45.63
C MET A 905 25.79 5.77 46.14
N LYS A 906 26.83 5.18 45.55
CA LYS A 906 27.47 4.01 46.15
C LYS A 906 27.96 4.39 47.55
N GLU A 907 27.60 3.57 48.54
CA GLU A 907 28.18 3.57 49.89
C GLU A 907 29.69 3.86 49.79
N ARG A 908 30.11 5.09 50.09
CA ARG A 908 31.53 5.35 50.39
C ARG A 908 31.81 4.67 51.73
N LYS A 909 32.05 3.36 51.71
CA LYS A 909 32.96 2.76 52.68
C LYS A 909 34.32 3.34 52.36
N VAL A 910 34.61 4.50 52.94
CA VAL A 910 35.97 4.99 53.02
C VAL A 910 36.71 3.92 53.81
N HIS A 911 37.42 3.03 53.10
CA HIS A 911 38.49 2.28 53.71
C HIS A 911 39.55 3.31 54.09
N VAL A 912 39.36 3.93 55.26
CA VAL A 912 40.47 4.54 55.97
C VAL A 912 41.33 3.35 56.35
N VAL A 913 42.31 3.04 55.49
CA VAL A 913 43.44 2.23 55.90
C VAL A 913 44.08 3.05 57.02
N PHE A 914 43.75 2.72 58.26
CA PHE A 914 44.45 3.23 59.42
C PHE A 914 45.83 2.56 59.37
N ASP A 915 46.73 3.16 58.61
CA ASP A 915 48.09 2.69 58.48
C ASP A 915 48.81 3.03 59.80
N VAL A 916 48.81 2.06 60.72
CA VAL A 916 49.41 2.15 62.07
C VAL A 916 50.91 2.49 61.99
N THR A 917 51.52 2.39 60.79
CA THR A 917 52.91 2.79 60.51
C THR A 917 53.13 4.30 60.41
N THR A 918 52.06 5.12 60.36
CA THR A 918 52.16 6.60 60.33
C THR A 918 52.19 7.24 61.74
N ILE A 919 51.84 6.48 62.79
CA ILE A 919 51.86 6.94 64.19
C ILE A 919 53.29 7.29 64.67
N PRO A 920 54.35 6.52 64.36
CA PRO A 920 55.73 6.89 64.68
C PRO A 920 56.18 8.16 63.96
N ALA A 921 55.76 8.36 62.70
CA ALA A 921 56.11 9.53 61.91
C ALA A 921 55.48 10.82 62.50
N PHE A 922 54.23 10.76 62.97
CA PHE A 922 53.60 11.88 63.67
C PHE A 922 54.27 12.20 65.02
N LEU A 923 54.75 11.18 65.76
CA LEU A 923 55.50 11.39 67.01
C LEU A 923 56.89 12.00 66.78
N VAL A 924 57.57 11.62 65.69
CA VAL A 924 58.85 12.23 65.29
C VAL A 924 58.66 13.69 64.86
N VAL A 925 57.60 14.00 64.10
CA VAL A 925 57.27 15.37 63.71
C VAL A 925 56.88 16.23 64.91
N LEU A 926 56.10 15.70 65.87
CA LEU A 926 55.79 16.37 67.15
C LEU A 926 57.05 16.58 68.01
N GLY A 927 57.98 15.62 68.04
CA GLY A 927 59.27 15.74 68.72
C GLY A 927 60.17 16.82 68.10
N ILE A 928 60.21 16.91 66.77
CA ILE A 928 60.95 17.95 66.05
C ILE A 928 60.31 19.33 66.28
N LEU A 929 58.97 19.44 66.21
CA LEU A 929 58.25 20.68 66.52
C LEU A 929 58.50 21.14 67.97
N TYR A 930 58.53 20.21 68.93
CA TYR A 930 58.83 20.52 70.34
C TYR A 930 60.26 21.02 70.54
N ILE A 931 61.23 20.50 69.77
CA ILE A 931 62.63 20.96 69.79
C ILE A 931 62.78 22.33 69.12
N VAL A 932 62.05 22.59 68.02
CA VAL A 932 62.10 23.85 67.28
C VAL A 932 61.37 24.99 68.00
N LEU A 933 60.27 24.69 68.70
CA LEU A 933 59.48 25.67 69.46
C LEU A 933 59.98 25.88 70.90
N ARG A 934 61.08 25.23 71.29
CA ARG A 934 61.66 25.41 72.63
C ARG A 934 62.26 26.82 72.75
N PRO A 935 61.77 27.67 73.67
CA PRO A 935 62.20 29.06 73.74
C PRO A 935 63.69 29.14 74.13
N LYS A 936 64.50 29.82 73.30
CA LYS A 936 65.89 30.16 73.62
C LYS A 936 65.91 31.11 74.82
N ARG A 937 66.66 30.75 75.88
CA ARG A 937 66.85 31.59 77.07
C ARG A 937 67.42 32.96 76.66
N PRO A 938 66.95 34.08 77.25
CA PRO A 938 67.50 35.40 76.97
C PRO A 938 68.93 35.51 77.52
N LYS A 939 69.84 36.11 76.74
CA LYS A 939 71.18 36.50 77.20
C LYS A 939 71.06 37.53 78.33
N PRO A 940 71.84 37.43 79.41
CA PRO A 940 71.84 38.43 80.48
C PRO A 940 72.48 39.74 80.00
N LYS A 941 71.90 40.87 80.42
CA LYS A 941 72.51 42.21 80.31
C LYS A 941 73.62 42.34 81.37
N ILE A 942 74.81 42.75 80.94
CA ILE A 942 75.89 43.25 81.81
C ILE A 942 75.68 44.76 81.96
N ASN A 943 75.75 45.27 83.19
CA ASN A 943 75.85 46.70 83.50
C ASN A 943 77.19 47.26 83.05
#